data_AF-A0A2S5DDA9-F1
#
_entry.id   AF-A0A2S5DDA9-F1
#
_cell.length_a   1.000
_cell.length_b   1.000
_cell.length_c   1.000
_cell.angle_alpha   90.00
_cell.angle_beta   90.00
_cell.angle_gamma   90.00
#
_symmetry.space_group_name_H-M   'P 1'
#
loop_
_entity.id
_entity.type
_entity.pdbx_description
1 polymer ?
#
loop_
_entity_poly.entity_id
_entity_poly.type
_entity_poly.pdbx_seq_one_letter_code
_entity_poly.pdbx_strand_id
1 'polypeptide(L)'
;MLVLDSDVCRELPISSVTSTATGVYLICACDHELLDKQSVIAATVLAKAQQVKNIRFKIVEGPEVLLSKDGINGPSTDELHIILVPTLAATSAGLLNLPDEPLRLLPLADFITIFDGLQTLEDLQRYWTFCDRHQSTLTPFSRGPADLFASFNDADEVLVDGAVEPTMISLDPSWGTSSRFKTLAEFWSRAPRVFPDHTSAWRLSEGTEGVIVMSSRSSKVIAYSTLVGDCTVQALLEIKDDLALEDGRMVDLFIQILADSSFRCRGLLADAPLFQLDHLLFVCKRGASNTIIGDDEANSGAPKNAGPVVTTAKGSFGRTAVIHFDINVRAVLAGLSDATDGSFEVQCLVEAIRKSHDALGMSLPEGLEGAVLSTSGELARYTLRVANRRVDVPDHPSVIIPRMSDYKLARKQLAEVIRDQGLAPGQYTLSEAKEKIDLASAQFRLRIEGRLAQLDRLQLIRACIEQHDALLATERERIERARQSLSHEVDYDRVDAIEEARQQYGTVARHYRYLLEKAISSQVSGPSEVTPDVLRELVGRVDWLMSLAGASDVLHNGVDVAGITIDDSFIPEIFYSDGSNDREARFAREYAKTRLGLGENRKDVVEGESAALLESADFNNAFETDLGFNPSDLFTSISVLAQAQRRGFAKELSLSYGASPDKLAEKLASDIKDLGKEKAERIVAFLTLSETGLLHLAGRDVQEVEVPYWEHSKRAHRYAIRPLVRVGDELRWGAEAASRCMFNWMSSVRDGYLPADFGWPNIEQAVRRVKASIEKRLELHSEEIFSRHAPFVARGIDFYRRFQAEGFEDVGDFDVLAYWPDHNLLVAVECKYNQPAYTMKDSRRMREKIFGRKEDDKGQIGKVLRRGAFLERHRTRMLELLGWPKPASAPERYVELYVSRDIYYWMVHPPYPVQTHFVRISTLDSWLKTELFMIADMP
;
A
#
# COMPACT_ATOMS: atom_id res chain seq x y z
N MET A 1 18.53 -35.43 -21.69
CA MET A 1 19.56 -36.47 -21.43
C MET A 1 20.25 -36.16 -20.12
N LEU A 2 20.15 -37.07 -19.15
CA LEU A 2 20.84 -36.98 -17.85
C LEU A 2 22.19 -37.69 -17.94
N VAL A 3 23.25 -37.01 -17.52
CA VAL A 3 24.60 -37.56 -17.41
C VAL A 3 25.07 -37.45 -15.97
N LEU A 4 25.42 -38.57 -15.37
CA LEU A 4 26.01 -38.64 -14.03
C LEU A 4 27.50 -38.96 -14.19
N ASP A 5 28.35 -37.98 -13.87
CA ASP A 5 29.78 -37.90 -14.21
C ASP A 5 30.06 -38.07 -15.72
N SER A 6 30.13 -39.32 -16.17
CA SER A 6 30.41 -39.76 -17.56
C SER A 6 29.36 -40.72 -18.12
N ASP A 7 28.44 -41.20 -17.30
CA ASP A 7 27.45 -42.21 -17.67
C ASP A 7 26.13 -41.55 -18.08
N VAL A 8 25.69 -41.84 -19.30
CA VAL A 8 24.39 -41.39 -19.80
C VAL A 8 23.29 -42.27 -19.23
N CYS A 9 22.41 -41.70 -18.41
CA CYS A 9 21.26 -42.40 -17.88
C CYS A 9 20.20 -42.57 -19.00
N ARG A 10 20.09 -43.77 -19.55
CA ARG A 10 19.14 -44.12 -20.62
C ARG A 10 17.88 -44.83 -20.12
N GLU A 11 17.92 -45.33 -18.88
CA GLU A 11 16.87 -46.18 -18.32
C GLU A 11 15.68 -45.39 -17.78
N LEU A 12 15.90 -44.12 -17.43
CA LEU A 12 14.86 -43.21 -16.94
C LEU A 12 14.30 -42.35 -18.10
N PRO A 13 13.02 -42.48 -18.46
CA PRO A 13 12.41 -41.71 -19.54
C PRO A 13 12.10 -40.28 -19.07
N ILE A 14 13.10 -39.41 -19.13
CA ILE A 14 12.92 -37.99 -18.81
C ILE A 14 12.16 -37.32 -19.95
N SER A 15 10.91 -36.96 -19.70
CA SER A 15 10.02 -36.31 -20.65
C SER A 15 10.20 -34.79 -20.65
N SER A 16 10.46 -34.19 -19.50
CA SER A 16 10.72 -32.76 -19.36
C SER A 16 11.64 -32.48 -18.16
N VAL A 17 12.32 -31.33 -18.22
CA VAL A 17 13.17 -30.82 -17.14
C VAL A 17 12.77 -29.37 -16.90
N THR A 18 12.55 -29.00 -15.64
CA THR A 18 12.33 -27.62 -15.24
C THR A 18 13.21 -27.30 -14.02
N SER A 19 13.63 -26.05 -13.87
CA SER A 19 14.52 -25.64 -12.79
C SER A 19 14.18 -24.27 -12.24
N THR A 20 14.53 -24.06 -10.98
CA THR A 20 14.45 -22.81 -10.22
C THR A 20 15.78 -22.54 -9.52
N ALA A 21 15.88 -21.39 -8.85
CA ALA A 21 16.96 -21.12 -7.91
C ALA A 21 17.03 -22.13 -6.76
N THR A 22 15.93 -22.82 -6.44
CA THR A 22 15.82 -23.75 -5.30
C THR A 22 15.76 -25.22 -5.71
N GLY A 23 15.90 -25.54 -7.01
CA GLY A 23 16.12 -26.92 -7.47
C GLY A 23 15.68 -27.26 -8.88
N VAL A 24 15.94 -28.52 -9.26
CA VAL A 24 15.72 -29.09 -10.60
C VAL A 24 14.75 -30.26 -10.54
N TYR A 25 13.73 -30.25 -11.39
CA TYR A 25 12.70 -31.28 -11.45
C TYR A 25 12.80 -32.07 -12.77
N LEU A 26 12.91 -33.38 -12.65
CA LEU A 26 12.83 -34.32 -13.76
C LEU A 26 11.43 -34.91 -13.82
N ILE A 27 10.70 -34.59 -14.88
CA ILE A 27 9.36 -35.09 -15.13
C ILE A 27 9.49 -36.34 -16.00
N CYS A 28 9.10 -37.49 -15.46
CA CYS A 28 9.23 -38.78 -16.12
C CYS A 28 7.83 -39.35 -16.39
N ALA A 29 7.31 -39.12 -17.60
CA ALA A 29 6.06 -39.74 -18.01
C ALA A 29 6.28 -41.22 -18.29
N CYS A 30 5.37 -42.06 -17.79
CA CYS A 30 5.44 -43.50 -18.00
C CYS A 30 4.04 -44.09 -18.12
N ASP A 31 3.95 -45.27 -18.75
CA ASP A 31 2.71 -46.05 -18.71
C ASP A 31 2.48 -46.54 -17.27
N HIS A 32 1.22 -46.55 -16.84
CA HIS A 32 0.82 -47.04 -15.52
C HIS A 32 1.30 -48.48 -15.25
N GLU A 33 1.36 -49.35 -16.27
CA GLU A 33 1.85 -50.73 -16.14
C GLU A 33 3.35 -50.80 -15.81
N LEU A 34 4.10 -49.75 -16.15
CA LEU A 34 5.54 -49.66 -15.93
C LEU A 34 5.89 -48.89 -14.66
N LEU A 35 4.91 -48.37 -13.92
CA LEU A 35 5.13 -47.47 -12.80
C LEU A 35 6.06 -48.05 -11.73
N ASP A 36 5.79 -49.27 -11.25
CA ASP A 36 6.60 -49.91 -10.20
C ASP A 36 8.06 -50.08 -10.66
N LYS A 37 8.26 -50.49 -11.93
CA LYS A 37 9.59 -50.62 -12.53
C LYS A 37 10.29 -49.26 -12.63
N GLN A 38 9.58 -48.23 -13.08
CA GLN A 38 10.13 -46.88 -13.21
C GLN A 38 10.43 -46.24 -11.86
N SER A 39 9.65 -46.54 -10.83
CA SER A 39 9.93 -46.14 -9.45
C SER A 39 11.26 -46.68 -8.95
N VAL A 40 11.53 -47.98 -9.13
CA VAL A 40 12.81 -48.60 -8.75
C VAL A 40 13.99 -47.99 -9.53
N ILE A 41 13.81 -47.75 -10.83
CA ILE A 41 14.84 -47.10 -11.67
C ILE A 41 15.10 -45.68 -11.17
N ALA A 42 14.06 -44.87 -10.96
CA ALA A 42 14.16 -43.50 -10.49
C ALA A 42 14.86 -43.41 -9.12
N ALA A 43 14.53 -44.30 -8.19
CA ALA A 43 15.19 -44.36 -6.88
C ALA A 43 16.69 -44.67 -7.02
N THR A 44 17.04 -45.62 -7.89
CA THR A 44 18.44 -45.96 -8.18
C THR A 44 19.19 -44.79 -8.82
N VAL A 45 18.55 -44.06 -9.72
CA VAL A 45 19.13 -42.88 -10.38
C VAL A 45 19.35 -41.75 -9.37
N LEU A 46 18.39 -41.49 -8.50
CA LEU A 46 18.49 -40.46 -7.48
C LEU A 46 19.60 -40.77 -6.46
N ALA A 47 19.68 -42.02 -6.00
CA ALA A 47 20.73 -42.48 -5.10
C ALA A 47 22.13 -42.37 -5.73
N LYS A 48 22.26 -42.66 -7.04
CA LYS A 48 23.51 -42.43 -7.79
C LYS A 48 23.83 -40.95 -7.91
N ALA A 49 22.83 -40.11 -8.21
CA ALA A 49 22.99 -38.66 -8.35
C ALA A 49 23.56 -38.01 -7.09
N GLN A 50 23.13 -38.45 -5.90
CA GLN A 50 23.64 -37.95 -4.61
C GLN A 50 25.13 -38.29 -4.34
N GLN A 51 25.70 -39.27 -5.04
CA GLN A 51 27.07 -39.74 -4.81
C GLN A 51 28.10 -39.13 -5.78
N VAL A 52 27.66 -38.74 -6.98
CA VAL A 52 28.52 -38.22 -8.06
C VAL A 52 28.89 -36.75 -7.86
N LYS A 53 29.97 -36.29 -8.53
CA LYS A 53 30.45 -34.91 -8.41
C LYS A 53 29.91 -33.98 -9.47
N ASN A 54 29.66 -34.51 -10.68
CA ASN A 54 29.17 -33.73 -11.80
C ASN A 54 27.85 -34.34 -12.30
N ILE A 55 26.77 -33.57 -12.24
CA ILE A 55 25.51 -33.94 -12.89
C ILE A 55 25.28 -32.96 -14.03
N ARG A 56 24.95 -33.48 -15.22
CA ARG A 56 24.67 -32.66 -16.40
C ARG A 56 23.34 -33.03 -17.01
N PHE A 57 22.58 -32.00 -17.35
CA PHE A 57 21.35 -32.13 -18.13
C PHE A 57 21.57 -31.52 -19.49
N LYS A 58 21.31 -32.30 -20.53
CA LYS A 58 21.18 -31.79 -21.88
C LYS A 58 19.72 -31.79 -22.28
N ILE A 59 19.13 -30.61 -22.38
CA ILE A 59 17.79 -30.42 -22.95
C ILE A 59 17.92 -30.56 -24.47
N VAL A 60 16.96 -31.22 -25.12
CA VAL A 60 16.95 -31.30 -26.59
C VAL A 60 16.74 -29.88 -27.11
N GLU A 61 17.69 -29.36 -27.88
CA GLU A 61 17.71 -27.98 -28.41
C GLU A 61 17.82 -26.85 -27.36
N GLY A 62 18.12 -27.19 -26.09
CA GLY A 62 18.27 -26.21 -24.99
C GLY A 62 19.69 -26.13 -24.40
N PRO A 63 19.94 -25.18 -23.48
CA PRO A 63 21.22 -25.04 -22.81
C PRO A 63 21.54 -26.27 -21.93
N GLU A 64 22.82 -26.56 -21.77
CA GLU A 64 23.30 -27.59 -20.84
C GLU A 64 23.30 -27.03 -19.42
N VAL A 65 22.66 -27.71 -18.48
CA VAL A 65 22.62 -27.33 -17.06
C VAL A 65 23.55 -28.23 -16.28
N LEU A 66 24.46 -27.64 -15.50
CA LEU A 66 25.44 -28.34 -14.66
C LEU A 66 25.07 -28.16 -13.19
N LEU A 67 24.94 -29.25 -12.44
CA LEU A 67 24.86 -29.20 -10.97
C LEU A 67 26.25 -29.42 -10.39
N SER A 68 26.61 -28.60 -9.40
CA SER A 68 27.87 -28.74 -8.67
C SER A 68 27.61 -29.26 -7.26
N LYS A 69 28.53 -30.10 -6.78
CA LYS A 69 28.44 -30.67 -5.43
C LYS A 69 28.54 -29.62 -4.32
N ASP A 70 29.08 -28.45 -4.63
CA ASP A 70 29.44 -27.41 -3.65
C ASP A 70 28.46 -26.22 -3.67
N GLY A 71 27.48 -26.19 -4.59
CA GLY A 71 26.49 -25.11 -4.73
C GLY A 71 27.02 -23.77 -5.27
N ILE A 72 28.34 -23.61 -5.41
CA ILE A 72 29.00 -22.33 -5.76
C ILE A 72 28.72 -21.89 -7.22
N ASN A 73 28.39 -22.81 -8.13
CA ASN A 73 28.26 -22.55 -9.58
C ASN A 73 26.95 -23.09 -10.19
N GLY A 74 25.94 -23.40 -9.37
CA GLY A 74 24.67 -24.00 -9.81
C GLY A 74 23.98 -24.78 -8.70
N PRO A 75 22.75 -25.30 -8.94
CA PRO A 75 21.99 -26.03 -7.95
C PRO A 75 22.73 -27.29 -7.46
N SER A 76 22.50 -27.68 -6.20
CA SER A 76 23.19 -28.81 -5.56
C SER A 76 22.55 -30.16 -5.90
N THR A 77 23.22 -31.26 -5.56
CA THR A 77 22.69 -32.62 -5.79
C THR A 77 21.45 -32.93 -4.96
N ASP A 78 21.28 -32.25 -3.81
CA ASP A 78 20.14 -32.42 -2.91
C ASP A 78 18.88 -31.68 -3.42
N GLU A 79 19.05 -30.81 -4.40
CA GLU A 79 17.99 -30.03 -5.04
C GLU A 79 17.45 -30.72 -6.30
N LEU A 80 17.87 -31.96 -6.59
CA LEU A 80 17.34 -32.78 -7.67
C LEU A 80 16.08 -33.53 -7.22
N HIS A 81 14.98 -33.30 -7.91
CA HIS A 81 13.69 -33.95 -7.67
C HIS A 81 13.24 -34.75 -8.90
N ILE A 82 12.63 -35.92 -8.68
CA ILE A 82 12.04 -36.73 -9.76
C ILE A 82 10.54 -36.86 -9.50
N ILE A 83 9.73 -36.49 -10.49
CA ILE A 83 8.28 -36.63 -10.50
C ILE A 83 7.90 -37.67 -11.55
N LEU A 84 7.32 -38.79 -11.10
CA LEU A 84 6.74 -39.81 -11.96
C LEU A 84 5.33 -39.39 -12.37
N VAL A 85 5.05 -39.40 -13.67
CA VAL A 85 3.76 -39.01 -14.23
C VAL A 85 3.13 -40.17 -14.98
N PRO A 86 2.40 -41.08 -14.30
CA PRO A 86 1.77 -42.19 -14.97
C PRO A 86 0.62 -41.72 -15.87
N THR A 87 0.60 -42.19 -17.11
CA THR A 87 -0.52 -42.02 -18.03
C THR A 87 -1.52 -43.15 -17.83
N LEU A 88 -2.65 -42.85 -17.18
CA LEU A 88 -3.71 -43.83 -16.96
C LEU A 88 -4.54 -43.98 -18.24
N ALA A 89 -4.53 -45.17 -18.84
CA ALA A 89 -5.32 -45.47 -20.04
C ALA A 89 -6.73 -46.03 -19.74
N ALA A 90 -7.00 -46.42 -18.49
CA ALA A 90 -8.23 -47.10 -18.09
C ALA A 90 -9.04 -46.30 -17.05
N THR A 91 -10.37 -46.33 -17.17
CA THR A 91 -11.32 -45.73 -16.21
C THR A 91 -11.75 -46.68 -15.10
N SER A 92 -11.18 -47.89 -15.05
CA SER A 92 -11.44 -48.88 -14.00
C SER A 92 -10.84 -48.45 -12.66
N ALA A 93 -11.55 -48.73 -11.57
CA ALA A 93 -11.02 -48.52 -10.22
C ALA A 93 -9.72 -49.33 -10.02
N GLY A 94 -8.65 -48.65 -9.61
CA GLY A 94 -7.34 -49.22 -9.36
C GLY A 94 -6.62 -48.47 -8.24
N LEU A 95 -5.67 -49.13 -7.59
CA LEU A 95 -4.80 -48.54 -6.59
C LEU A 95 -3.42 -48.35 -7.19
N LEU A 96 -2.83 -47.17 -6.96
CA LEU A 96 -1.44 -46.89 -7.33
C LEU A 96 -0.56 -47.01 -6.09
N ASN A 97 0.56 -47.73 -6.22
CA ASN A 97 1.59 -47.72 -5.19
C ASN A 97 2.30 -46.35 -5.24
N LEU A 98 2.29 -45.63 -4.12
CA LEU A 98 3.10 -44.43 -4.00
C LEU A 98 4.57 -44.82 -3.88
N PRO A 99 5.48 -44.15 -4.60
CA PRO A 99 6.91 -44.39 -4.43
C PRO A 99 7.37 -43.86 -3.07
N ASP A 100 8.44 -44.45 -2.53
CA ASP A 100 9.07 -43.94 -1.30
C ASP A 100 9.73 -42.57 -1.55
N GLU A 101 9.73 -41.71 -0.54
CA GLU A 101 10.43 -40.42 -0.57
C GLU A 101 11.93 -40.62 -0.87
N PRO A 102 12.57 -39.74 -1.67
CA PRO A 102 12.12 -38.40 -2.09
C PRO A 102 11.39 -38.34 -3.45
N LEU A 103 11.04 -39.50 -4.03
CA LEU A 103 10.31 -39.54 -5.30
C LEU A 103 8.88 -39.03 -5.12
N ARG A 104 8.39 -38.26 -6.11
CA ARG A 104 6.99 -37.80 -6.13
C ARG A 104 6.24 -38.45 -7.27
N LEU A 105 4.93 -38.62 -7.08
CA LEU A 105 4.04 -39.19 -8.09
C LEU A 105 2.85 -38.26 -8.30
N LEU A 106 2.57 -37.93 -9.56
CA LEU A 106 1.41 -37.15 -9.98
C LEU A 106 0.80 -37.82 -11.21
N PRO A 107 -0.39 -38.45 -11.12
CA PRO A 107 -1.10 -38.91 -12.30
C PRO A 107 -1.25 -37.78 -13.32
N LEU A 108 -1.24 -38.10 -14.62
CA LEU A 108 -1.18 -37.06 -15.67
C LEU A 108 -2.23 -35.94 -15.51
N ALA A 109 -3.47 -36.29 -15.15
CA ALA A 109 -4.54 -35.30 -14.94
C ALA A 109 -4.25 -34.35 -13.75
N ASP A 110 -3.73 -34.89 -12.65
CA ASP A 110 -3.33 -34.11 -11.48
C ASP A 110 -2.08 -33.27 -11.78
N PHE A 111 -1.11 -33.84 -12.50
CA PHE A 111 0.07 -33.11 -12.97
C PHE A 111 -0.32 -31.88 -13.76
N ILE A 112 -1.21 -32.02 -14.75
CA ILE A 112 -1.71 -30.90 -15.55
C ILE A 112 -2.46 -29.89 -14.66
N THR A 113 -3.32 -30.36 -13.77
CA THR A 113 -4.11 -29.51 -12.87
C THR A 113 -3.23 -28.66 -11.96
N ILE A 114 -2.23 -29.28 -11.34
CA ILE A 114 -1.30 -28.61 -10.42
C ILE A 114 -0.40 -27.65 -11.19
N PHE A 115 0.30 -28.12 -12.24
CA PHE A 115 1.24 -27.28 -12.98
C PHE A 115 0.57 -26.10 -13.69
N ASP A 116 -0.68 -26.25 -14.13
CA ASP A 116 -1.44 -25.14 -14.71
C ASP A 116 -1.96 -24.17 -13.62
N GLY A 117 -2.04 -24.60 -12.36
CA GLY A 117 -2.40 -23.77 -11.21
C GLY A 117 -1.22 -23.05 -10.54
N LEU A 118 0.04 -23.46 -10.78
CA LEU A 118 1.21 -22.85 -10.15
C LEU A 118 1.40 -21.39 -10.61
N GLN A 119 1.63 -20.48 -9.65
CA GLN A 119 2.06 -19.10 -9.94
C GLN A 119 3.58 -19.05 -10.11
N THR A 120 4.29 -19.82 -9.30
CA THR A 120 5.74 -20.01 -9.42
C THR A 120 6.08 -21.46 -9.16
N LEU A 121 7.24 -21.91 -9.64
CA LEU A 121 7.69 -23.27 -9.34
C LEU A 121 8.13 -23.41 -7.86
N GLU A 122 8.37 -22.31 -7.13
CA GLU A 122 8.56 -22.33 -5.67
C GLU A 122 7.29 -22.78 -4.94
N ASP A 123 6.09 -22.52 -5.49
CA ASP A 123 4.81 -23.00 -4.93
C ASP A 123 4.77 -24.53 -4.86
N LEU A 124 5.44 -25.21 -5.78
CA LEU A 124 5.49 -26.67 -5.82
C LEU A 124 6.23 -27.24 -4.60
N GLN A 125 7.31 -26.61 -4.15
CA GLN A 125 8.03 -27.02 -2.93
C GLN A 125 7.18 -26.80 -1.68
N ARG A 126 6.47 -25.68 -1.61
CA ARG A 126 5.54 -25.37 -0.51
C ARG A 126 4.38 -26.36 -0.47
N TYR A 127 3.82 -26.70 -1.62
CA TYR A 127 2.79 -27.72 -1.75
C TYR A 127 3.28 -29.09 -1.26
N TRP A 128 4.50 -29.53 -1.63
CA TRP A 128 5.03 -30.78 -1.11
C TRP A 128 5.25 -30.76 0.40
N THR A 129 5.80 -29.66 0.92
CA THR A 129 5.96 -29.46 2.37
C THR A 129 4.62 -29.55 3.10
N PHE A 130 3.55 -28.99 2.51
CA PHE A 130 2.19 -29.09 3.01
C PHE A 130 1.68 -30.54 3.02
N CYS A 131 1.84 -31.27 1.91
CA CYS A 131 1.46 -32.68 1.82
C CYS A 131 2.16 -33.55 2.86
N ASP A 132 3.49 -33.42 2.99
CA ASP A 132 4.30 -34.24 3.89
C ASP A 132 3.91 -34.00 5.34
N ARG A 133 3.67 -32.74 5.72
CA ARG A 133 3.25 -32.36 7.08
C ARG A 133 1.95 -33.04 7.50
N HIS A 134 1.03 -33.28 6.57
CA HIS A 134 -0.31 -33.79 6.85
C HIS A 134 -0.51 -35.27 6.49
N GLN A 135 0.51 -35.95 5.98
CA GLN A 135 0.41 -37.33 5.48
C GLN A 135 -0.12 -38.31 6.54
N SER A 136 0.28 -38.15 7.80
CA SER A 136 -0.12 -39.02 8.92
C SER A 136 -1.54 -38.74 9.43
N THR A 137 -2.05 -37.52 9.25
CA THR A 137 -3.38 -37.09 9.70
C THR A 137 -4.47 -37.29 8.64
N LEU A 138 -4.11 -37.28 7.36
CA LEU A 138 -5.06 -37.42 6.26
C LEU A 138 -5.53 -38.88 6.10
N THR A 139 -6.84 -39.06 5.96
CA THR A 139 -7.41 -40.37 5.61
C THR A 139 -6.90 -40.84 4.24
N PRO A 140 -6.87 -42.16 3.97
CA PRO A 140 -6.46 -42.68 2.67
C PRO A 140 -7.27 -42.11 1.48
N PHE A 141 -8.53 -41.73 1.71
CA PHE A 141 -9.42 -41.15 0.69
C PHE A 141 -9.20 -39.66 0.45
N SER A 142 -8.36 -39.00 1.25
CA SER A 142 -8.06 -37.57 1.18
C SER A 142 -6.61 -37.29 0.77
N ARG A 143 -6.04 -38.22 0.01
CA ARG A 143 -4.65 -38.15 -0.50
C ARG A 143 -4.59 -37.91 -2.01
N GLY A 144 -5.71 -37.54 -2.63
CA GLY A 144 -5.75 -37.14 -4.03
C GLY A 144 -4.90 -35.88 -4.24
N PRO A 145 -3.90 -35.88 -5.15
CA PRO A 145 -3.01 -34.73 -5.32
C PRO A 145 -3.74 -33.45 -5.74
N ALA A 146 -4.75 -33.53 -6.61
CA ALA A 146 -5.53 -32.34 -6.99
C ALA A 146 -6.37 -31.80 -5.82
N ASP A 147 -6.96 -32.67 -4.99
CA ASP A 147 -7.72 -32.25 -3.80
C ASP A 147 -6.81 -31.61 -2.75
N LEU A 148 -5.61 -32.18 -2.56
CA LEU A 148 -4.60 -31.61 -1.68
C LEU A 148 -4.09 -30.27 -2.19
N PHE A 149 -3.92 -30.12 -3.49
CA PHE A 149 -3.50 -28.85 -4.08
C PHE A 149 -4.60 -27.78 -3.96
N ALA A 150 -5.88 -28.17 -4.15
CA ALA A 150 -7.00 -27.27 -3.90
C ALA A 150 -7.07 -26.86 -2.42
N SER A 151 -6.92 -27.82 -1.51
CA SER A 151 -6.85 -27.57 -0.07
C SER A 151 -5.66 -26.68 0.31
N PHE A 152 -4.49 -26.88 -0.30
CA PHE A 152 -3.31 -26.04 -0.13
C PHE A 152 -3.59 -24.57 -0.52
N ASN A 153 -4.26 -24.35 -1.65
CA ASN A 153 -4.62 -23.00 -2.10
C ASN A 153 -5.71 -22.38 -1.22
N ASP A 154 -6.81 -23.09 -0.96
CA ASP A 154 -7.97 -22.56 -0.23
C ASP A 154 -7.69 -22.38 1.28
N ALA A 155 -6.83 -23.22 1.86
CA ALA A 155 -6.44 -23.12 3.26
C ALA A 155 -5.26 -22.17 3.48
N ASP A 156 -4.75 -21.50 2.43
CA ASP A 156 -3.51 -20.71 2.47
C ASP A 156 -2.38 -21.48 3.16
N GLU A 157 -2.10 -22.70 2.70
CA GLU A 157 -1.02 -23.58 3.20
C GLU A 157 -1.15 -24.02 4.69
N VAL A 158 -2.24 -23.67 5.38
CA VAL A 158 -2.45 -24.00 6.81
C VAL A 158 -3.77 -24.75 6.98
N LEU A 159 -3.70 -26.09 6.97
CA LEU A 159 -4.89 -26.94 7.05
C LEU A 159 -5.54 -26.97 8.44
N VAL A 160 -4.74 -26.85 9.49
CA VAL A 160 -5.20 -26.83 10.90
C VAL A 160 -4.69 -25.54 11.53
N ASP A 161 -5.58 -24.58 11.70
CA ASP A 161 -5.30 -23.20 12.12
C ASP A 161 -5.68 -22.90 13.59
N GLY A 162 -6.31 -23.85 14.28
CA GLY A 162 -6.61 -23.79 15.71
C GLY A 162 -5.64 -24.57 16.60
N ALA A 163 -5.86 -24.51 17.91
CA ALA A 163 -5.03 -25.17 18.93
C ALA A 163 -5.37 -26.66 19.14
N VAL A 164 -6.47 -27.13 18.56
CA VAL A 164 -6.90 -28.52 18.64
C VAL A 164 -6.35 -29.26 17.42
N GLU A 165 -5.42 -30.19 17.67
CA GLU A 165 -4.86 -31.03 16.61
C GLU A 165 -5.77 -32.23 16.35
N PRO A 166 -6.37 -32.34 15.15
CA PRO A 166 -7.24 -33.47 14.81
C PRO A 166 -6.40 -34.75 14.64
N THR A 167 -6.92 -35.87 15.13
CA THR A 167 -6.28 -37.19 14.91
C THR A 167 -6.54 -37.74 13.51
N MET A 168 -7.53 -37.18 12.80
CA MET A 168 -7.93 -37.62 11.46
C MET A 168 -8.56 -36.44 10.69
N ILE A 169 -8.12 -36.21 9.45
CA ILE A 169 -8.65 -35.19 8.55
C ILE A 169 -9.17 -35.86 7.28
N SER A 170 -10.42 -35.57 6.92
CA SER A 170 -11.01 -35.97 5.63
C SER A 170 -11.30 -34.74 4.80
N LEU A 171 -10.67 -34.65 3.63
CA LEU A 171 -10.97 -33.67 2.59
C LEU A 171 -12.14 -34.17 1.73
N ASP A 172 -12.86 -33.22 1.12
CA ASP A 172 -13.83 -33.51 0.07
C ASP A 172 -13.10 -34.11 -1.16
N PRO A 173 -13.46 -35.33 -1.62
CA PRO A 173 -12.81 -35.99 -2.76
C PRO A 173 -13.15 -35.36 -4.13
N SER A 174 -13.95 -34.29 -4.15
CA SER A 174 -14.30 -33.52 -5.34
C SER A 174 -13.70 -32.10 -5.34
N TRP A 175 -12.92 -31.75 -4.31
CA TRP A 175 -12.41 -30.40 -4.09
C TRP A 175 -11.49 -29.95 -5.24
N GLY A 176 -10.59 -30.81 -5.68
CA GLY A 176 -9.67 -30.58 -6.79
C GLY A 176 -10.40 -30.33 -8.11
N THR A 177 -11.45 -31.11 -8.38
CA THR A 177 -12.26 -30.95 -9.60
C THR A 177 -13.04 -29.64 -9.58
N SER A 178 -13.65 -29.29 -8.44
CA SER A 178 -14.42 -28.06 -8.26
C SER A 178 -13.52 -26.82 -8.37
N SER A 179 -12.36 -26.85 -7.72
CA SER A 179 -11.34 -25.79 -7.80
C SER A 179 -10.84 -25.61 -9.24
N ARG A 180 -10.52 -26.72 -9.93
CA ARG A 180 -10.08 -26.68 -11.33
C ARG A 180 -11.15 -26.10 -12.26
N PHE A 181 -12.41 -26.48 -12.08
CA PHE A 181 -13.52 -25.91 -12.86
C PHE A 181 -13.63 -24.40 -12.66
N LYS A 182 -13.56 -23.92 -11.42
CA LYS A 182 -13.59 -22.48 -11.10
C LYS A 182 -12.45 -21.73 -11.77
N THR A 183 -11.21 -22.20 -11.62
CA THR A 183 -10.02 -21.60 -12.23
C THR A 183 -10.11 -21.55 -13.76
N LEU A 184 -10.57 -22.63 -14.39
CA LEU A 184 -10.75 -22.65 -15.84
C LEU A 184 -11.90 -21.74 -16.29
N ALA A 185 -13.01 -21.70 -15.57
CA ALA A 185 -14.13 -20.81 -15.89
C ALA A 185 -13.73 -19.33 -15.82
N GLU A 186 -12.95 -18.94 -14.80
CA GLU A 186 -12.39 -17.60 -14.66
C GLU A 186 -11.35 -17.27 -15.75
N PHE A 187 -10.51 -18.23 -16.12
CA PHE A 187 -9.57 -18.05 -17.22
C PHE A 187 -10.29 -17.85 -18.56
N TRP A 188 -11.23 -18.74 -18.90
CA TRP A 188 -11.92 -18.72 -20.20
C TRP A 188 -12.95 -17.60 -20.32
N SER A 189 -13.48 -17.08 -19.20
CA SER A 189 -14.32 -15.87 -19.23
C SER A 189 -13.55 -14.62 -19.65
N ARG A 190 -12.23 -14.61 -19.46
CA ARG A 190 -11.32 -13.51 -19.83
C ARG A 190 -10.51 -13.77 -21.10
N ALA A 191 -10.48 -15.02 -21.58
CA ALA A 191 -9.63 -15.40 -22.70
C ALA A 191 -9.99 -14.63 -23.98
N PRO A 192 -8.99 -14.13 -24.74
CA PRO A 192 -9.26 -13.59 -26.05
C PRO A 192 -9.75 -14.70 -26.98
N ARG A 193 -10.45 -14.33 -28.08
CA ARG A 193 -10.89 -15.31 -29.09
C ARG A 193 -9.70 -16.03 -29.73
N VAL A 194 -8.57 -15.35 -29.86
CA VAL A 194 -7.32 -15.88 -30.41
C VAL A 194 -6.15 -15.44 -29.52
N PHE A 195 -5.29 -16.37 -29.11
CA PHE A 195 -4.05 -16.05 -28.37
C PHE A 195 -2.92 -15.64 -29.33
N PRO A 196 -1.96 -14.79 -28.89
CA PRO A 196 -0.87 -14.30 -29.74
C PRO A 196 -0.07 -15.39 -30.46
N ASP A 197 0.13 -16.53 -29.79
CA ASP A 197 0.88 -17.70 -30.27
C ASP A 197 -0.04 -18.91 -30.53
N HIS A 198 -1.36 -18.71 -30.51
CA HIS A 198 -2.40 -19.75 -30.59
C HIS A 198 -2.35 -20.81 -29.47
N THR A 199 -1.63 -20.56 -28.37
CA THR A 199 -1.62 -21.44 -27.20
C THR A 199 -2.36 -20.80 -26.03
N SER A 200 -2.90 -21.61 -25.13
CA SER A 200 -3.49 -21.11 -23.87
C SER A 200 -2.45 -20.87 -22.77
N ALA A 201 -1.15 -20.88 -23.10
CA ALA A 201 -0.05 -20.80 -22.13
C ALA A 201 0.21 -19.35 -21.65
N TRP A 202 -0.86 -18.67 -21.23
CA TRP A 202 -0.84 -17.28 -20.80
C TRP A 202 -1.44 -17.15 -19.40
N ARG A 203 -1.09 -16.08 -18.70
CA ARG A 203 -1.85 -15.57 -17.55
C ARG A 203 -2.62 -14.36 -18.01
N LEU A 204 -3.86 -14.26 -17.56
CA LEU A 204 -4.80 -13.23 -17.98
C LEU A 204 -5.19 -12.40 -16.76
N SER A 205 -5.19 -11.08 -16.92
CA SER A 205 -5.75 -10.15 -15.95
C SER A 205 -6.50 -9.04 -16.67
N GLU A 206 -7.42 -8.39 -15.96
CA GLU A 206 -8.12 -7.22 -16.47
C GLU A 206 -7.17 -6.03 -16.60
N GLY A 207 -7.26 -5.32 -17.72
CA GLY A 207 -6.56 -4.06 -17.96
C GLY A 207 -7.53 -2.89 -17.81
N THR A 208 -7.42 -1.91 -18.69
CA THR A 208 -8.47 -0.91 -18.89
C THR A 208 -9.75 -1.55 -19.41
N GLU A 209 -10.87 -0.82 -19.35
CA GLU A 209 -12.16 -1.32 -19.86
C GLU A 209 -12.01 -1.93 -21.27
N GLY A 210 -12.42 -3.20 -21.43
CA GLY A 210 -12.36 -3.90 -22.72
C GLY A 210 -10.97 -4.35 -23.18
N VAL A 211 -9.94 -4.22 -22.34
CA VAL A 211 -8.58 -4.69 -22.58
C VAL A 211 -8.20 -5.80 -21.60
N ILE A 212 -7.65 -6.88 -22.13
CA ILE A 212 -7.11 -8.00 -21.36
C ILE A 212 -5.59 -7.95 -21.40
N VAL A 213 -4.96 -7.93 -20.23
CA VAL A 213 -3.51 -8.04 -20.07
C VAL A 213 -3.13 -9.51 -20.07
N MET A 214 -2.06 -9.83 -20.80
CA MET A 214 -1.59 -11.18 -21.01
C MET A 214 -0.09 -11.27 -20.73
N SER A 215 0.33 -12.22 -19.90
CA SER A 215 1.75 -12.54 -19.70
C SER A 215 2.01 -14.01 -20.02
N SER A 216 3.00 -14.29 -20.87
CA SER A 216 3.34 -15.66 -21.25
C SER A 216 3.85 -16.47 -20.06
N ARG A 217 3.46 -17.75 -19.99
CA ARG A 217 3.95 -18.71 -18.99
C ARG A 217 5.29 -19.36 -19.37
N SER A 218 5.67 -19.28 -20.64
CA SER A 218 6.81 -20.01 -21.22
C SER A 218 7.92 -19.10 -21.74
N SER A 219 7.65 -17.81 -21.92
CA SER A 219 8.56 -16.84 -22.50
C SER A 219 8.45 -15.48 -21.80
N LYS A 220 9.47 -14.64 -21.92
CA LYS A 220 9.48 -13.27 -21.38
C LYS A 220 8.68 -12.33 -22.29
N VAL A 221 7.37 -12.55 -22.41
CA VAL A 221 6.48 -11.80 -23.31
C VAL A 221 5.27 -11.27 -22.54
N ILE A 222 4.96 -10.00 -22.77
CA ILE A 222 3.72 -9.35 -22.34
C ILE A 222 2.91 -8.92 -23.56
N ALA A 223 1.59 -8.98 -23.46
CA ALA A 223 0.68 -8.55 -24.51
C ALA A 223 -0.60 -7.94 -23.94
N TYR A 224 -1.25 -7.09 -24.72
CA TYR A 224 -2.54 -6.50 -24.42
C TYR A 224 -3.49 -6.84 -25.57
N SER A 225 -4.69 -7.31 -25.23
CA SER A 225 -5.66 -7.80 -26.20
C SER A 225 -6.97 -7.05 -26.06
N THR A 226 -7.57 -6.68 -27.19
CA THR A 226 -8.94 -6.15 -27.24
C THR A 226 -9.69 -6.71 -28.46
N LEU A 227 -10.97 -6.34 -28.59
CA LEU A 227 -11.84 -6.74 -29.68
C LEU A 227 -12.32 -5.49 -30.44
N VAL A 228 -12.12 -5.49 -31.77
CA VAL A 228 -12.66 -4.48 -32.68
C VAL A 228 -13.55 -5.20 -33.69
N GLY A 229 -14.87 -4.99 -33.60
CA GLY A 229 -15.83 -5.82 -34.34
C GLY A 229 -15.69 -7.28 -33.94
N ASP A 230 -15.33 -8.13 -34.91
CA ASP A 230 -15.02 -9.56 -34.67
C ASP A 230 -13.50 -9.87 -34.65
N CYS A 231 -12.66 -8.87 -34.94
CA CYS A 231 -11.20 -9.01 -34.98
C CYS A 231 -10.59 -8.93 -33.58
N THR A 232 -9.76 -9.92 -33.25
CA THR A 232 -8.90 -9.86 -32.07
C THR A 232 -7.70 -8.97 -32.38
N VAL A 233 -7.53 -7.86 -31.66
CA VAL A 233 -6.42 -6.93 -31.84
C VAL A 233 -5.48 -7.05 -30.65
N GLN A 234 -4.22 -7.34 -30.90
CA GLN A 234 -3.21 -7.58 -29.88
C GLN A 234 -1.94 -6.78 -30.14
N ALA A 235 -1.33 -6.27 -29.08
CA ALA A 235 0.00 -5.67 -29.12
C ALA A 235 0.90 -6.31 -28.07
N LEU A 236 2.11 -6.72 -28.45
CA LEU A 236 3.03 -7.48 -27.61
C LEU A 236 4.46 -6.92 -27.59
N LEU A 237 5.14 -7.13 -26.47
CA LEU A 237 6.55 -6.86 -26.25
C LEU A 237 7.26 -8.13 -25.76
N GLU A 238 8.36 -8.48 -26.43
CA GLU A 238 9.31 -9.49 -25.95
C GLU A 238 10.43 -8.81 -25.13
N ILE A 239 10.56 -9.19 -23.87
CA ILE A 239 11.56 -8.65 -22.94
C ILE A 239 12.85 -9.45 -23.10
N LYS A 240 13.84 -8.85 -23.74
CA LYS A 240 15.18 -9.42 -23.93
C LYS A 240 16.13 -8.96 -22.83
N ASP A 241 17.16 -9.76 -22.55
CA ASP A 241 18.11 -9.49 -21.46
C ASP A 241 18.93 -8.20 -21.66
N ASP A 242 19.03 -7.71 -22.90
CA ASP A 242 19.71 -6.47 -23.28
C ASP A 242 18.79 -5.23 -23.32
N LEU A 243 17.49 -5.40 -23.04
CA LEU A 243 16.53 -4.29 -23.05
C LEU A 243 16.61 -3.50 -21.73
N ALA A 244 17.05 -2.25 -21.82
CA ALA A 244 17.07 -1.34 -20.68
C ALA A 244 15.64 -1.12 -20.12
N LEU A 245 15.52 -1.02 -18.80
CA LEU A 245 14.22 -0.93 -18.10
C LEU A 245 13.35 0.22 -18.61
N GLU A 246 13.92 1.42 -18.74
CA GLU A 246 13.18 2.62 -19.20
C GLU A 246 12.74 2.50 -20.67
N ASP A 247 13.59 1.93 -21.53
CA ASP A 247 13.21 1.66 -22.92
C ASP A 247 12.07 0.63 -22.98
N GLY A 248 12.15 -0.43 -22.18
CA GLY A 248 11.09 -1.44 -22.07
C GLY A 248 9.77 -0.86 -21.58
N ARG A 249 9.79 0.04 -20.58
CA ARG A 249 8.61 0.75 -20.08
C ARG A 249 7.94 1.60 -21.15
N MET A 250 8.70 2.31 -21.96
CA MET A 250 8.11 3.12 -23.02
C MET A 250 7.48 2.26 -24.11
N VAL A 251 8.08 1.11 -24.45
CA VAL A 251 7.45 0.19 -25.41
C VAL A 251 6.20 -0.44 -24.80
N ASP A 252 6.22 -0.81 -23.52
CA ASP A 252 5.05 -1.33 -22.79
C ASP A 252 3.90 -0.30 -22.76
N LEU A 253 4.17 0.96 -22.42
CA LEU A 253 3.16 2.03 -22.48
C LEU A 253 2.59 2.21 -23.90
N PHE A 254 3.43 2.12 -24.93
CA PHE A 254 2.96 2.21 -26.32
C PHE A 254 2.00 1.06 -26.68
N ILE A 255 2.29 -0.19 -26.30
CA ILE A 255 1.39 -1.32 -26.60
C ILE A 255 0.09 -1.28 -25.78
N GLN A 256 0.12 -0.72 -24.56
CA GLN A 256 -1.07 -0.42 -23.78
C GLN A 256 -1.96 0.61 -24.49
N ILE A 257 -1.36 1.72 -24.93
CA ILE A 257 -2.05 2.77 -25.71
C ILE A 257 -2.68 2.18 -26.98
N LEU A 258 -1.98 1.32 -27.71
CA LEU A 258 -2.53 0.71 -28.92
C LEU A 258 -3.77 -0.14 -28.62
N ALA A 259 -3.74 -0.97 -27.59
CA ALA A 259 -4.88 -1.81 -27.22
C ALA A 259 -6.06 -0.97 -26.71
N ASP A 260 -5.82 -0.02 -25.80
CA ASP A 260 -6.85 0.86 -25.23
C ASP A 260 -7.48 1.77 -26.29
N SER A 261 -6.67 2.48 -27.09
CA SER A 261 -7.18 3.35 -28.15
C SER A 261 -7.95 2.55 -29.22
N SER A 262 -7.51 1.33 -29.55
CA SER A 262 -8.24 0.45 -30.48
C SER A 262 -9.62 0.08 -29.92
N PHE A 263 -9.72 -0.24 -28.63
CA PHE A 263 -11.00 -0.52 -27.98
C PHE A 263 -11.91 0.70 -27.99
N ARG A 264 -11.39 1.87 -27.64
CA ARG A 264 -12.17 3.12 -27.58
C ARG A 264 -12.68 3.54 -28.96
N CYS A 265 -11.84 3.40 -29.98
CA CYS A 265 -12.20 3.71 -31.36
C CYS A 265 -12.89 2.55 -32.09
N ARG A 266 -13.23 1.43 -31.42
CA ARG A 266 -13.72 0.20 -32.06
C ARG A 266 -14.89 0.42 -33.03
N GLY A 267 -15.80 1.35 -32.70
CA GLY A 267 -16.94 1.68 -33.56
C GLY A 267 -16.55 2.35 -34.88
N LEU A 268 -15.44 3.11 -34.89
CA LEU A 268 -14.89 3.73 -36.11
C LEU A 268 -14.00 2.76 -36.88
N LEU A 269 -13.32 1.85 -36.18
CA LEU A 269 -12.35 0.93 -36.76
C LEU A 269 -13.00 -0.34 -37.36
N ALA A 270 -14.17 -0.75 -36.87
CA ALA A 270 -14.80 -2.03 -37.20
C ALA A 270 -14.87 -2.29 -38.71
N ASP A 271 -15.27 -1.31 -39.51
CA ASP A 271 -15.47 -1.50 -40.96
C ASP A 271 -14.19 -1.40 -41.80
N ALA A 272 -13.05 -1.04 -41.20
CA ALA A 272 -11.80 -0.91 -41.95
C ALA A 272 -11.20 -2.30 -42.28
N PRO A 273 -10.64 -2.51 -43.48
CA PRO A 273 -10.18 -3.83 -43.95
C PRO A 273 -9.22 -4.55 -42.99
N LEU A 274 -8.37 -3.80 -42.30
CA LEU A 274 -7.42 -4.32 -41.31
C LEU A 274 -8.12 -5.01 -40.12
N PHE A 275 -9.30 -4.52 -39.72
CA PHE A 275 -10.09 -5.01 -38.57
C PHE A 275 -11.24 -5.94 -38.98
N GLN A 276 -11.29 -6.33 -40.26
CA GLN A 276 -12.17 -7.40 -40.76
C GLN A 276 -11.46 -8.77 -40.79
N LEU A 277 -10.18 -8.81 -40.40
CA LEU A 277 -9.41 -10.04 -40.21
C LEU A 277 -9.83 -10.76 -38.93
N ASP A 278 -9.54 -12.05 -38.82
CA ASP A 278 -9.80 -12.80 -37.58
C ASP A 278 -8.88 -12.32 -36.43
N HIS A 279 -7.65 -11.94 -36.77
CA HIS A 279 -6.59 -11.62 -35.81
C HIS A 279 -5.56 -10.63 -36.38
N LEU A 280 -5.28 -9.59 -35.61
CA LEU A 280 -4.27 -8.58 -35.85
C LEU A 280 -3.28 -8.54 -34.69
N LEU A 281 -2.00 -8.78 -34.97
CA LEU A 281 -0.94 -8.86 -33.97
C LEU A 281 0.17 -7.86 -34.25
N PHE A 282 0.34 -6.89 -33.34
CA PHE A 282 1.45 -5.95 -33.33
C PHE A 282 2.60 -6.47 -32.46
N VAL A 283 3.75 -6.74 -33.07
CA VAL A 283 4.98 -7.14 -32.38
C VAL A 283 5.90 -5.94 -32.25
N CYS A 284 5.94 -5.33 -31.07
CA CYS A 284 6.64 -4.07 -30.83
C CYS A 284 8.01 -4.31 -30.20
N LYS A 285 9.03 -3.60 -30.69
CA LYS A 285 10.36 -3.59 -30.09
C LYS A 285 10.97 -2.20 -30.12
N ARG A 286 11.98 -1.98 -29.29
CA ARG A 286 12.77 -0.74 -29.29
C ARG A 286 13.51 -0.57 -30.63
N GLY A 287 13.36 0.59 -31.27
CA GLY A 287 14.13 0.95 -32.45
C GLY A 287 15.63 1.16 -32.14
N ALA A 288 16.52 0.64 -32.99
CA ALA A 288 17.96 0.52 -32.68
C ALA A 288 18.66 1.84 -32.30
N SER A 289 18.25 2.98 -32.87
CA SER A 289 18.86 4.30 -32.65
C SER A 289 18.29 5.10 -31.48
N ASN A 290 17.31 4.56 -30.76
CA ASN A 290 16.50 5.32 -29.79
C ASN A 290 16.60 4.66 -28.41
N THR A 291 17.36 5.27 -27.51
CA THR A 291 17.52 4.84 -26.11
C THR A 291 17.40 6.05 -25.19
N ILE A 292 16.74 5.89 -24.07
CA ILE A 292 16.66 6.87 -22.99
C ILE A 292 17.97 6.76 -22.19
N ILE A 293 18.72 7.86 -22.11
CA ILE A 293 19.97 7.92 -21.32
C ILE A 293 19.59 8.51 -19.95
N GLY A 294 19.86 7.77 -18.87
CA GLY A 294 19.42 8.09 -17.51
C GLY A 294 20.04 9.32 -16.83
N ASP A 295 20.98 10.01 -17.48
CA ASP A 295 21.79 11.10 -16.89
C ASP A 295 21.55 12.49 -17.51
N ASP A 296 20.51 12.71 -18.30
CA ASP A 296 20.15 14.05 -18.81
C ASP A 296 19.51 14.92 -17.71
N GLU A 297 20.20 15.11 -16.57
CA GLU A 297 19.88 16.18 -15.59
C GLU A 297 20.05 17.60 -16.18
N ALA A 298 20.54 17.73 -17.42
CA ALA A 298 20.87 19.02 -18.05
C ALA A 298 19.94 19.47 -19.20
N ASN A 299 18.92 18.69 -19.61
CA ASN A 299 17.98 19.11 -20.64
C ASN A 299 16.51 18.89 -20.21
N SER A 300 16.01 19.79 -19.37
CA SER A 300 14.59 19.95 -19.04
C SER A 300 13.72 20.40 -20.23
N GLY A 301 14.26 20.40 -21.45
CA GLY A 301 13.50 20.56 -22.68
C GLY A 301 13.32 19.22 -23.36
N ALA A 302 12.18 18.56 -23.13
CA ALA A 302 11.74 17.50 -24.04
C ALA A 302 11.78 18.08 -25.47
N PRO A 303 12.45 17.44 -26.45
CA PRO A 303 12.44 17.92 -27.81
C PRO A 303 10.99 17.93 -28.29
N LYS A 304 10.41 19.13 -28.44
CA LYS A 304 9.01 19.36 -28.86
C LYS A 304 8.65 18.79 -30.23
N ASN A 305 9.59 18.13 -30.92
CA ASN A 305 9.38 17.42 -32.18
C ASN A 305 10.18 16.12 -32.16
N ALA A 306 9.67 15.10 -31.47
CA ALA A 306 10.31 13.80 -31.38
C ALA A 306 10.03 12.88 -32.59
N GLY A 307 9.88 13.41 -33.81
CA GLY A 307 9.69 12.59 -35.02
C GLY A 307 8.51 11.60 -34.96
N PRO A 308 8.43 10.61 -35.88
CA PRO A 308 7.42 9.55 -35.83
C PRO A 308 7.62 8.60 -34.65
N VAL A 309 6.52 8.12 -34.06
CA VAL A 309 6.55 7.14 -32.95
C VAL A 309 6.91 5.75 -33.49
N VAL A 310 6.35 5.38 -34.65
CA VAL A 310 6.62 4.12 -35.34
C VAL A 310 7.59 4.38 -36.48
N THR A 311 8.87 4.04 -36.26
CA THR A 311 9.94 4.37 -37.22
C THR A 311 9.95 3.39 -38.39
N THR A 312 9.71 2.11 -38.13
CA THR A 312 9.59 1.08 -39.16
C THR A 312 8.41 0.16 -38.87
N ALA A 313 7.79 -0.32 -39.94
CA ALA A 313 6.74 -1.33 -39.90
C ALA A 313 7.01 -2.37 -40.99
N LYS A 314 6.94 -3.65 -40.62
CA LYS A 314 7.04 -4.77 -41.56
C LYS A 314 5.92 -5.76 -41.25
N GLY A 315 5.10 -6.05 -42.24
CA GLY A 315 3.94 -6.91 -42.05
C GLY A 315 3.94 -8.10 -42.99
N SER A 316 3.25 -9.15 -42.56
CA SER A 316 2.83 -10.26 -43.41
C SER A 316 1.36 -10.55 -43.09
N PHE A 317 0.55 -10.83 -44.11
CA PHE A 317 -0.85 -11.16 -43.89
C PHE A 317 -1.25 -12.49 -44.57
N GLY A 318 -2.04 -13.26 -43.85
CA GLY A 318 -2.80 -14.44 -44.30
C GLY A 318 -4.22 -14.37 -43.72
N ARG A 319 -4.64 -15.38 -42.94
CA ARG A 319 -5.83 -15.25 -42.05
C ARG A 319 -5.57 -14.36 -40.82
N THR A 320 -4.31 -14.26 -40.43
CA THR A 320 -3.80 -13.36 -39.39
C THR A 320 -2.88 -12.33 -40.03
N ALA A 321 -2.96 -11.08 -39.58
CA ALA A 321 -1.95 -10.06 -39.90
C ALA A 321 -0.97 -9.92 -38.74
N VAL A 322 0.31 -10.13 -39.00
CA VAL A 322 1.38 -9.92 -38.02
C VAL A 322 2.24 -8.76 -38.50
N ILE A 323 2.42 -7.75 -37.65
CA ILE A 323 3.11 -6.51 -37.99
C ILE A 323 4.16 -6.22 -36.93
N HIS A 324 5.42 -6.12 -37.36
CA HIS A 324 6.53 -5.76 -36.49
C HIS A 324 6.77 -4.26 -36.52
N PHE A 325 6.74 -3.62 -35.36
CA PHE A 325 7.01 -2.19 -35.18
C PHE A 325 8.33 -1.93 -34.46
N ASP A 326 9.11 -1.00 -35.01
CA ASP A 326 10.22 -0.35 -34.29
C ASP A 326 9.72 0.95 -33.65
N ILE A 327 9.78 1.02 -32.32
CA ILE A 327 9.25 2.13 -31.54
C ILE A 327 10.35 3.13 -31.19
N ASN A 328 10.07 4.41 -31.41
CA ASN A 328 10.86 5.53 -30.92
C ASN A 328 10.47 5.85 -29.47
N VAL A 329 11.15 5.21 -28.52
CA VAL A 329 10.91 5.39 -27.08
C VAL A 329 11.06 6.84 -26.61
N ARG A 330 11.88 7.67 -27.29
CA ARG A 330 12.00 9.10 -26.98
C ARG A 330 10.77 9.88 -27.42
N ALA A 331 10.11 9.46 -28.50
CA ALA A 331 8.85 10.05 -28.95
C ALA A 331 7.70 9.69 -28.00
N VAL A 332 7.66 8.45 -27.53
CA VAL A 332 6.71 8.00 -26.51
C VAL A 332 6.89 8.81 -25.22
N LEU A 333 8.13 8.90 -24.72
CA LEU A 333 8.45 9.69 -23.54
C LEU A 333 8.02 11.16 -23.71
N ALA A 334 8.37 11.80 -24.82
CA ALA A 334 8.05 13.20 -25.07
C ALA A 334 6.54 13.44 -25.23
N GLY A 335 5.81 12.53 -25.88
CA GLY A 335 4.38 12.65 -26.12
C GLY A 335 3.53 12.43 -24.88
N LEU A 336 3.96 11.56 -23.97
CA LEU A 336 3.28 11.30 -22.70
C LEU A 336 3.65 12.27 -21.58
N SER A 337 4.83 12.92 -21.68
CA SER A 337 5.28 13.88 -20.67
C SER A 337 4.30 15.04 -20.53
N ASP A 338 3.70 15.16 -19.36
CA ASP A 338 2.71 16.18 -19.01
C ASP A 338 1.46 16.23 -19.92
N ALA A 339 1.13 15.13 -20.59
CA ALA A 339 -0.05 15.03 -21.46
C ALA A 339 -1.34 15.37 -20.68
N THR A 340 -2.18 16.23 -21.27
CA THR A 340 -3.46 16.70 -20.70
C THR A 340 -4.69 16.15 -21.41
N ASP A 341 -4.53 15.76 -22.68
CA ASP A 341 -5.58 15.20 -23.53
C ASP A 341 -5.08 13.96 -24.28
N GLY A 342 -6.00 13.22 -24.89
CA GLY A 342 -5.72 11.99 -25.62
C GLY A 342 -5.08 12.17 -27.00
N SER A 343 -4.64 13.37 -27.37
CA SER A 343 -4.11 13.65 -28.71
C SER A 343 -2.94 12.74 -29.08
N PHE A 344 -2.02 12.51 -28.14
CA PHE A 344 -0.87 11.64 -28.39
C PHE A 344 -1.26 10.18 -28.56
N GLU A 345 -2.21 9.69 -27.76
CA GLU A 345 -2.70 8.31 -27.79
C GLU A 345 -3.38 8.00 -29.14
N VAL A 346 -4.24 8.92 -29.58
CA VAL A 346 -4.93 8.87 -30.86
C VAL A 346 -3.93 9.01 -32.02
N GLN A 347 -2.91 9.86 -31.88
CA GLN A 347 -1.83 9.95 -32.86
C GLN A 347 -1.06 8.62 -32.99
N CYS A 348 -0.73 7.96 -31.88
CA CYS A 348 -0.09 6.64 -31.90
C CYS A 348 -0.93 5.61 -32.63
N LEU A 349 -2.24 5.57 -32.38
CA LEU A 349 -3.17 4.67 -33.05
C LEU A 349 -3.23 4.94 -34.56
N VAL A 350 -3.40 6.20 -34.97
CA VAL A 350 -3.46 6.60 -36.39
C VAL A 350 -2.17 6.26 -37.09
N GLU A 351 -1.02 6.54 -36.47
CA GLU A 351 0.28 6.22 -37.02
C GLU A 351 0.45 4.71 -37.21
N ALA A 352 0.06 3.90 -36.21
CA ALA A 352 0.09 2.45 -36.29
C ALA A 352 -0.83 1.91 -37.40
N ILE A 353 -2.07 2.42 -37.51
CA ILE A 353 -3.02 2.02 -38.57
C ILE A 353 -2.45 2.31 -39.95
N ARG A 354 -1.97 3.54 -40.18
CA ARG A 354 -1.39 3.95 -41.47
C ARG A 354 -0.19 3.08 -41.84
N LYS A 355 0.76 2.93 -40.92
CA LYS A 355 1.96 2.10 -41.13
C LYS A 355 1.63 0.64 -41.35
N SER A 356 0.55 0.15 -40.75
CA SER A 356 0.04 -1.21 -40.97
C SER A 356 -0.49 -1.40 -42.38
N HIS A 357 -1.31 -0.46 -42.87
CA HIS A 357 -1.84 -0.51 -44.23
C HIS A 357 -0.70 -0.46 -45.26
N ASP A 358 0.28 0.43 -45.07
CA ASP A 358 1.47 0.52 -45.91
C ASP A 358 2.26 -0.80 -45.90
N ALA A 359 2.52 -1.38 -44.72
CA ALA A 359 3.32 -2.59 -44.56
C ALA A 359 2.64 -3.85 -45.14
N LEU A 360 1.31 -3.87 -45.21
CA LEU A 360 0.52 -4.95 -45.79
C LEU A 360 0.09 -4.68 -47.24
N GLY A 361 0.41 -3.50 -47.81
CA GLY A 361 -0.05 -3.11 -49.14
C GLY A 361 -1.57 -2.96 -49.26
N MET A 362 -2.25 -2.63 -48.15
CA MET A 362 -3.70 -2.40 -48.10
C MET A 362 -4.01 -0.91 -48.34
N SER A 363 -5.17 -0.62 -48.93
CA SER A 363 -5.65 0.77 -49.06
C SER A 363 -6.30 1.23 -47.76
N LEU A 364 -5.86 2.37 -47.24
CA LEU A 364 -6.46 3.01 -46.07
C LEU A 364 -7.83 3.62 -46.46
N PRO A 365 -8.92 3.34 -45.72
CA PRO A 365 -10.22 3.94 -46.01
C PRO A 365 -10.20 5.48 -45.91
N GLU A 366 -10.84 6.13 -46.88
CA GLU A 366 -10.90 7.60 -46.94
C GLU A 366 -11.64 8.17 -45.72
N GLY A 367 -11.05 9.18 -45.08
CA GLY A 367 -11.64 9.85 -43.91
C GLY A 367 -11.45 9.13 -42.56
N LEU A 368 -10.97 7.89 -42.53
CA LEU A 368 -10.78 7.13 -41.28
C LEU A 368 -9.80 7.82 -40.33
N GLU A 369 -8.66 8.30 -40.82
CA GLU A 369 -7.68 9.02 -39.99
C GLU A 369 -8.29 10.25 -39.33
N GLY A 370 -9.03 11.05 -40.10
CA GLY A 370 -9.70 12.24 -39.60
C GLY A 370 -10.77 11.92 -38.55
N ALA A 371 -11.52 10.84 -38.76
CA ALA A 371 -12.53 10.37 -37.80
C ALA A 371 -11.88 9.93 -36.48
N VAL A 372 -10.80 9.14 -36.53
CA VAL A 372 -10.08 8.73 -35.32
C VAL A 372 -9.45 9.93 -34.62
N LEU A 373 -8.80 10.85 -35.35
CA LEU A 373 -8.23 12.08 -34.80
C LEU A 373 -9.26 12.98 -34.10
N SER A 374 -10.52 12.96 -34.52
CA SER A 374 -11.58 13.75 -33.89
C SER A 374 -11.91 13.34 -32.45
N THR A 375 -11.42 12.17 -32.00
CA THR A 375 -11.59 11.67 -30.61
C THR A 375 -10.54 12.20 -29.63
N SER A 376 -9.56 12.98 -30.10
CA SER A 376 -8.43 13.49 -29.31
C SER A 376 -8.77 14.47 -28.18
N GLY A 377 -9.97 15.08 -28.19
CA GLY A 377 -10.36 16.12 -27.23
C GLY A 377 -10.71 15.63 -25.82
N GLU A 378 -10.69 14.32 -25.59
CA GLU A 378 -10.91 13.72 -24.28
C GLU A 378 -9.65 13.81 -23.40
N LEU A 379 -9.81 13.66 -22.07
CA LEU A 379 -8.66 13.65 -21.16
C LEU A 379 -7.71 12.51 -21.51
N ALA A 380 -6.41 12.74 -21.33
CA ALA A 380 -5.40 11.69 -21.47
C ALA A 380 -5.74 10.52 -20.53
N ARG A 381 -5.46 9.28 -20.93
CA ARG A 381 -5.48 8.09 -20.07
C ARG A 381 -4.08 7.68 -19.62
N TYR A 382 -3.07 8.07 -20.41
CA TYR A 382 -1.66 7.82 -20.14
C TYR A 382 -0.90 9.15 -20.05
N THR A 383 -0.20 9.37 -18.94
CA THR A 383 0.63 10.56 -18.74
C THR A 383 1.88 10.22 -17.93
N LEU A 384 2.99 10.87 -18.25
CA LEU A 384 4.24 10.79 -17.50
C LEU A 384 4.49 12.12 -16.82
N ARG A 385 4.86 12.08 -15.54
CA ARG A 385 5.19 13.26 -14.76
C ARG A 385 6.61 13.15 -14.23
N VAL A 386 7.37 14.24 -14.33
CA VAL A 386 8.69 14.32 -13.69
C VAL A 386 8.50 14.66 -12.22
N ALA A 387 8.98 13.78 -11.35
CA ALA A 387 8.99 14.00 -9.90
C ALA A 387 10.41 14.30 -9.43
N ASN A 388 10.56 15.38 -8.66
CA ASN A 388 11.82 15.65 -7.98
C ASN A 388 12.05 14.61 -6.88
N ARG A 389 13.05 13.74 -7.04
CA ARG A 389 13.46 12.83 -5.96
C ARG A 389 13.93 13.68 -4.78
N ARG A 390 13.22 13.64 -3.66
CA ARG A 390 13.58 14.37 -2.42
C ARG A 390 14.20 13.46 -1.37
N VAL A 391 14.03 12.16 -1.54
CA VAL A 391 14.43 11.11 -0.61
C VAL A 391 15.25 10.08 -1.39
N ASP A 392 16.41 9.72 -0.86
CA ASP A 392 17.33 8.79 -1.51
C ASP A 392 16.97 7.35 -1.11
N VAL A 393 15.93 6.81 -1.76
CA VAL A 393 15.51 5.41 -1.66
C VAL A 393 15.51 4.76 -3.05
N PRO A 394 15.69 3.44 -3.18
CA PRO A 394 15.52 2.72 -4.45
C PRO A 394 14.10 2.92 -5.03
N ASP A 395 13.97 2.91 -6.37
CA ASP A 395 12.69 3.16 -7.05
C ASP A 395 11.69 2.01 -6.91
N HIS A 396 12.20 0.78 -6.81
CA HIS A 396 11.37 -0.43 -6.64
C HIS A 396 11.91 -1.27 -5.49
N PRO A 397 11.72 -0.82 -4.24
CA PRO A 397 12.20 -1.56 -3.09
C PRO A 397 11.42 -2.86 -2.92
N SER A 398 12.12 -3.96 -2.59
CA SER A 398 11.48 -5.23 -2.26
C SER A 398 10.93 -5.16 -0.84
N VAL A 399 9.61 -5.37 -0.71
CA VAL A 399 8.89 -5.36 0.57
C VAL A 399 8.61 -6.77 1.05
N ILE A 400 8.83 -7.02 2.33
CA ILE A 400 8.53 -8.29 2.99
C ILE A 400 7.25 -8.11 3.81
N ILE A 401 6.13 -8.55 3.21
CA ILE A 401 4.80 -8.57 3.82
C ILE A 401 4.44 -10.03 4.12
N PRO A 402 3.81 -10.35 5.27
CA PRO A 402 3.33 -11.69 5.56
C PRO A 402 2.32 -12.18 4.52
N ARG A 403 2.38 -13.46 4.20
CA ARG A 403 1.36 -14.17 3.43
C ARG A 403 0.18 -14.49 4.36
N MET A 404 -0.95 -14.89 3.78
CA MET A 404 -2.09 -15.36 4.57
C MET A 404 -1.74 -16.57 5.45
N SER A 405 -0.86 -17.45 4.98
CA SER A 405 -0.32 -18.57 5.75
C SER A 405 0.39 -18.11 7.03
N ASP A 406 1.20 -17.05 6.96
CA ASP A 406 1.92 -16.50 8.10
C ASP A 406 0.96 -15.94 9.16
N TYR A 407 -0.10 -15.23 8.74
CA TYR A 407 -1.14 -14.75 9.65
C TYR A 407 -1.93 -15.89 10.30
N LYS A 408 -2.25 -16.95 9.55
CA LYS A 408 -2.92 -18.15 10.10
C LYS A 408 -2.04 -18.91 11.09
N LEU A 409 -0.74 -19.06 10.81
CA LEU A 409 0.22 -19.67 11.74
C LEU A 409 0.37 -18.84 13.02
N ALA A 410 0.42 -17.52 12.92
CA ALA A 410 0.43 -16.63 14.08
C ALA A 410 -0.88 -16.75 14.90
N ARG A 411 -2.04 -16.82 14.23
CA ARG A 411 -3.34 -17.06 14.88
C ARG A 411 -3.38 -18.39 15.60
N LYS A 412 -2.84 -19.46 14.99
CA LYS A 412 -2.72 -20.78 15.61
C LYS A 412 -1.93 -20.72 16.91
N GLN A 413 -0.78 -20.05 16.89
CA GLN A 413 0.03 -19.87 18.10
C GLN A 413 -0.69 -19.05 19.18
N LEU A 414 -1.52 -18.07 18.79
CA LEU A 414 -2.37 -17.34 19.71
C LEU A 414 -3.48 -18.25 20.28
N ALA A 415 -4.10 -19.10 19.46
CA ALA A 415 -5.08 -20.08 19.92
C ALA A 415 -4.47 -21.04 20.96
N GLU A 416 -3.23 -21.50 20.74
CA GLU A 416 -2.49 -22.29 21.72
C GLU A 416 -2.28 -21.53 23.03
N VAL A 417 -1.94 -20.24 22.97
CA VAL A 417 -1.83 -19.39 24.17
C VAL A 417 -3.16 -19.34 24.93
N ILE A 418 -4.26 -19.13 24.21
CA ILE A 418 -5.61 -19.05 24.79
C ILE A 418 -5.96 -20.37 25.50
N ARG A 419 -5.72 -21.51 24.84
CA ARG A 419 -5.90 -22.84 25.40
C ARG A 419 -5.05 -23.06 26.65
N ASP A 420 -3.75 -22.74 26.58
CA ASP A 420 -2.80 -22.95 27.67
C ASP A 420 -3.11 -22.06 28.90
N GLN A 421 -3.78 -20.91 28.69
CA GLN A 421 -4.30 -20.06 29.76
C GLN A 421 -5.64 -20.55 30.34
N GLY A 422 -6.22 -21.64 29.80
CA GLY A 422 -7.49 -22.20 30.26
C GLY A 422 -8.70 -21.32 29.94
N LEU A 423 -8.62 -20.50 28.89
CA LEU A 423 -9.77 -19.69 28.45
C LEU A 423 -10.75 -20.57 27.69
N ALA A 424 -12.00 -20.65 28.17
CA ALA A 424 -13.01 -21.50 27.56
C ALA A 424 -13.52 -20.92 26.22
N PRO A 425 -13.90 -21.77 25.25
CA PRO A 425 -14.70 -21.35 24.11
C PRO A 425 -15.97 -20.61 24.54
N GLY A 426 -16.36 -19.61 23.77
CA GLY A 426 -17.51 -18.76 24.04
C GLY A 426 -17.32 -17.33 23.58
N GLN A 427 -18.36 -16.53 23.79
CA GLN A 427 -18.38 -15.11 23.45
C GLN A 427 -18.24 -14.28 24.73
N TYR A 428 -17.25 -13.39 24.75
CA TYR A 428 -16.95 -12.49 25.86
C TYR A 428 -17.17 -11.05 25.42
N THR A 429 -17.71 -10.20 26.30
CA THR A 429 -17.99 -8.78 26.00
C THR A 429 -17.46 -7.85 27.08
N LEU A 430 -17.23 -6.58 26.71
CA LEU A 430 -16.95 -5.48 27.65
C LEU A 430 -15.78 -5.79 28.61
N SER A 431 -15.99 -5.67 29.93
CA SER A 431 -14.94 -5.87 30.93
C SER A 431 -14.39 -7.29 30.95
N GLU A 432 -15.27 -8.29 30.77
CA GLU A 432 -14.84 -9.69 30.72
C GLU A 432 -13.98 -9.94 29.48
N ALA A 433 -14.39 -9.46 28.31
CA ALA A 433 -13.56 -9.54 27.10
C ALA A 433 -12.19 -8.88 27.32
N LYS A 434 -12.16 -7.70 27.94
CA LYS A 434 -10.91 -6.99 28.21
C LYS A 434 -9.94 -7.82 29.05
N GLU A 435 -10.41 -8.42 30.13
CA GLU A 435 -9.58 -9.26 31.00
C GLU A 435 -8.97 -10.46 30.23
N LYS A 436 -9.78 -11.11 29.37
CA LYS A 436 -9.34 -12.24 28.54
C LYS A 436 -8.32 -11.81 27.48
N ILE A 437 -8.61 -10.71 26.79
CA ILE A 437 -7.73 -10.12 25.77
C ILE A 437 -6.39 -9.74 26.40
N ASP A 438 -6.38 -9.02 27.52
CA ASP A 438 -5.15 -8.58 28.19
C ASP A 438 -4.28 -9.77 28.61
N LEU A 439 -4.89 -10.84 29.15
CA LEU A 439 -4.19 -12.05 29.54
C LEU A 439 -3.54 -12.73 28.31
N ALA A 440 -4.31 -12.92 27.24
CA ALA A 440 -3.82 -13.53 26.01
C ALA A 440 -2.72 -12.67 25.36
N SER A 441 -2.90 -11.36 25.26
CA SER A 441 -1.90 -10.41 24.74
C SER A 441 -0.59 -10.45 25.53
N ALA A 442 -0.66 -10.48 26.86
CA ALA A 442 0.54 -10.51 27.70
C ALA A 442 1.37 -11.78 27.46
N GLN A 443 0.73 -12.95 27.34
CA GLN A 443 1.41 -14.22 27.10
C GLN A 443 1.88 -14.36 25.65
N PHE A 444 1.10 -13.90 24.69
CA PHE A 444 1.49 -13.93 23.29
C PHE A 444 2.68 -13.01 23.01
N ARG A 445 2.73 -11.83 23.66
CA ARG A 445 3.92 -10.97 23.70
C ARG A 445 5.15 -11.75 24.18
N LEU A 446 5.06 -12.49 25.28
CA LEU A 446 6.20 -13.26 25.80
C LEU A 446 6.69 -14.31 24.78
N ARG A 447 5.80 -14.92 24.00
CA ARG A 447 6.19 -15.82 22.89
C ARG A 447 6.92 -15.08 21.78
N ILE A 448 6.53 -13.84 21.46
CA ILE A 448 7.24 -12.99 20.49
C ILE A 448 8.63 -12.65 21.04
N GLU A 449 8.73 -12.17 22.29
CA GLU A 449 10.00 -11.81 22.92
C GLU A 449 10.95 -13.01 23.02
N GLY A 450 10.43 -14.19 23.35
CA GLY A 450 11.20 -15.44 23.34
C GLY A 450 11.74 -15.80 21.95
N ARG A 451 10.98 -15.51 20.88
CA ARG A 451 11.45 -15.69 19.50
C ARG A 451 12.51 -14.67 19.12
N LEU A 452 12.32 -13.39 19.48
CA LEU A 452 13.30 -12.33 19.22
C LEU A 452 14.65 -12.61 19.90
N ALA A 453 14.64 -13.14 21.12
CA ALA A 453 15.84 -13.49 21.87
C ALA A 453 16.71 -14.57 21.21
N GLN A 454 16.16 -15.36 20.27
CA GLN A 454 16.91 -16.40 19.54
C GLN A 454 17.66 -15.85 18.33
N LEU A 455 17.30 -14.66 17.85
CA LEU A 455 17.81 -14.08 16.60
C LEU A 455 19.03 -13.20 16.85
N ASP A 456 19.86 -13.04 15.83
CA ASP A 456 20.91 -12.03 15.82
C ASP A 456 20.26 -10.64 15.89
N ARG A 457 20.51 -9.94 17.00
CA ARG A 457 19.89 -8.64 17.29
C ARG A 457 20.29 -7.58 16.26
N LEU A 458 21.55 -7.55 15.83
CA LEU A 458 22.05 -6.50 14.93
C LEU A 458 21.51 -6.71 13.51
N GLN A 459 21.42 -7.96 13.05
CA GLN A 459 20.75 -8.29 11.80
C GLN A 459 19.28 -7.91 11.83
N LEU A 460 18.58 -8.21 12.94
CA LEU A 460 17.16 -7.88 13.10
C LEU A 460 16.92 -6.37 13.04
N ILE A 461 17.74 -5.58 13.74
CA ILE A 461 17.64 -4.11 13.73
C ILE A 461 17.83 -3.58 12.30
N ARG A 462 18.85 -4.06 11.57
CA ARG A 462 19.11 -3.66 10.17
C ARG A 462 17.93 -4.01 9.26
N ALA A 463 17.45 -5.24 9.33
CA ALA A 463 16.32 -5.72 8.54
C ALA A 463 15.05 -4.91 8.82
N CYS A 464 14.78 -4.57 10.10
CA CYS A 464 13.62 -3.76 10.47
C CYS A 464 13.74 -2.30 9.98
N ILE A 465 14.94 -1.70 9.97
CA ILE A 465 15.16 -0.37 9.36
C ILE A 465 14.88 -0.42 7.87
N GLU A 466 15.48 -1.37 7.15
CA GLU A 466 15.35 -1.50 5.70
C GLU A 466 13.91 -1.76 5.26
N GLN A 467 13.21 -2.70 5.93
CA GLN A 467 11.83 -3.02 5.60
C GLN A 467 10.84 -1.93 6.01
N HIS A 468 11.09 -1.23 7.12
CA HIS A 468 10.30 -0.06 7.47
C HIS A 468 10.45 1.04 6.40
N ASP A 469 11.66 1.32 5.94
CA ASP A 469 11.91 2.34 4.91
C ASP A 469 11.28 1.95 3.56
N ALA A 470 11.42 0.68 3.15
CA ALA A 470 10.84 0.15 1.92
C ALA A 470 9.32 0.33 1.88
N LEU A 471 8.62 -0.08 2.95
CA LEU A 471 7.17 0.03 3.04
C LEU A 471 6.68 1.47 3.03
N LEU A 472 7.36 2.37 3.74
CA LEU A 472 7.00 3.80 3.74
C LEU A 472 7.25 4.46 2.39
N ALA A 473 8.29 4.05 1.67
CA ALA A 473 8.61 4.54 0.33
C ALA A 473 7.56 4.06 -0.68
N THR A 474 7.20 2.78 -0.66
CA THR A 474 6.13 2.22 -1.49
C THR A 474 4.77 2.87 -1.20
N GLU A 475 4.42 3.08 0.08
CA GLU A 475 3.18 3.80 0.46
C GLU A 475 3.15 5.20 -0.16
N ARG A 476 4.24 5.96 0.00
CA ARG A 476 4.37 7.33 -0.54
C ARG A 476 4.20 7.33 -2.06
N GLU A 477 4.89 6.43 -2.75
CA GLU A 477 4.85 6.32 -4.20
C GLU A 477 3.42 6.06 -4.70
N ARG A 478 2.68 5.13 -4.07
CA ARG A 478 1.29 4.83 -4.43
C ARG A 478 0.35 6.03 -4.22
N ILE A 479 0.49 6.74 -3.09
CA ILE A 479 -0.30 7.94 -2.81
C ILE A 479 0.02 9.05 -3.81
N GLU A 480 1.28 9.29 -4.13
CA GLU A 480 1.68 10.29 -5.13
C GLU A 480 1.17 9.93 -6.53
N ARG A 481 1.20 8.65 -6.91
CA ARG A 481 0.58 8.18 -8.16
C ARG A 481 -0.92 8.46 -8.20
N ALA A 482 -1.66 8.18 -7.12
CA ALA A 482 -3.09 8.48 -7.03
C ALA A 482 -3.40 10.00 -7.07
N ARG A 483 -2.52 10.85 -6.53
CA ARG A 483 -2.63 12.31 -6.63
C ARG A 483 -2.36 12.80 -8.05
N GLN A 484 -1.31 12.30 -8.67
CA GLN A 484 -0.97 12.64 -10.06
C GLN A 484 -2.07 12.19 -11.02
N SER A 485 -2.79 11.12 -10.69
CA SER A 485 -3.92 10.67 -11.51
C SER A 485 -5.14 11.57 -11.50
N LEU A 486 -5.19 12.61 -10.65
CA LEU A 486 -6.23 13.64 -10.75
C LEU A 486 -6.14 14.48 -12.04
N SER A 487 -4.99 14.46 -12.74
CA SER A 487 -4.82 15.25 -13.95
C SER A 487 -5.26 14.54 -15.23
N HIS A 488 -5.71 13.30 -15.15
CA HIS A 488 -6.00 12.44 -16.32
C HIS A 488 -7.11 11.43 -15.97
N GLU A 489 -7.66 10.73 -16.96
CA GLU A 489 -8.74 9.74 -16.77
C GLU A 489 -8.18 8.41 -16.26
N VAL A 490 -8.89 7.74 -15.34
CA VAL A 490 -8.54 6.40 -14.86
C VAL A 490 -9.81 5.59 -14.54
N ASP A 491 -9.71 4.26 -14.62
CA ASP A 491 -10.84 3.33 -14.43
C ASP A 491 -10.98 2.83 -12.97
N TYR A 492 -10.21 3.36 -12.02
CA TYR A 492 -10.22 2.95 -10.61
C TYR A 492 -10.61 4.10 -9.65
N ASP A 493 -11.13 3.75 -8.47
CA ASP A 493 -11.39 4.72 -7.40
C ASP A 493 -10.08 5.14 -6.72
N ARG A 494 -9.70 6.41 -6.91
CA ARG A 494 -8.47 7.00 -6.36
C ARG A 494 -8.47 7.08 -4.83
N VAL A 495 -9.64 7.17 -4.21
CA VAL A 495 -9.83 7.19 -2.75
C VAL A 495 -9.52 5.80 -2.21
N ASP A 496 -10.05 4.76 -2.84
CA ASP A 496 -9.81 3.37 -2.44
C ASP A 496 -8.33 2.99 -2.63
N ALA A 497 -7.70 3.41 -3.73
CA ALA A 497 -6.26 3.19 -3.94
C ALA A 497 -5.36 3.81 -2.84
N ILE A 498 -5.74 4.97 -2.28
CA ILE A 498 -5.02 5.59 -1.16
C ILE A 498 -5.20 4.78 0.13
N GLU A 499 -6.41 4.32 0.42
CA GLU A 499 -6.66 3.51 1.62
C GLU A 499 -6.02 2.13 1.53
N GLU A 500 -6.05 1.47 0.37
CA GLU A 500 -5.33 0.21 0.12
C GLU A 500 -3.83 0.37 0.38
N ALA A 501 -3.19 1.41 -0.16
CA ALA A 501 -1.78 1.67 0.07
C ALA A 501 -1.46 1.86 1.57
N ARG A 502 -2.33 2.57 2.29
CA ARG A 502 -2.19 2.79 3.73
C ARG A 502 -2.36 1.50 4.53
N GLN A 503 -3.35 0.68 4.18
CA GLN A 503 -3.63 -0.60 4.86
C GLN A 503 -2.51 -1.60 4.60
N GLN A 504 -2.11 -1.78 3.34
CA GLN A 504 -1.13 -2.79 2.94
C GLN A 504 0.30 -2.43 3.37
N TYR A 505 0.70 -1.17 3.23
CA TYR A 505 2.10 -0.77 3.49
C TYR A 505 2.23 -0.01 4.81
N GLY A 506 1.34 0.94 5.09
CA GLY A 506 1.39 1.77 6.30
C GLY A 506 1.19 0.96 7.60
N THR A 507 0.28 -0.02 7.61
CA THR A 507 0.08 -0.90 8.78
C THR A 507 1.30 -1.79 9.03
N VAL A 508 1.80 -2.45 8.00
CA VAL A 508 2.98 -3.33 8.11
C VAL A 508 4.23 -2.53 8.52
N ALA A 509 4.39 -1.30 8.03
CA ALA A 509 5.49 -0.42 8.46
C ALA A 509 5.43 -0.12 9.97
N ARG A 510 4.22 0.00 10.55
CA ARG A 510 4.07 0.15 12.01
C ARG A 510 4.50 -1.11 12.77
N HIS A 511 4.26 -2.30 12.23
CA HIS A 511 4.72 -3.57 12.83
C HIS A 511 6.24 -3.67 12.83
N TYR A 512 6.91 -3.34 11.71
CA TYR A 512 8.38 -3.28 11.68
C TYR A 512 8.95 -2.22 12.63
N ARG A 513 8.29 -1.06 12.78
CA ARG A 513 8.71 -0.08 13.78
C ARG A 513 8.60 -0.62 15.20
N TYR A 514 7.52 -1.35 15.52
CA TYR A 514 7.38 -2.00 16.82
C TYR A 514 8.49 -3.04 17.04
N LEU A 515 8.77 -3.90 16.06
CA LEU A 515 9.86 -4.88 16.13
C LEU A 515 11.23 -4.22 16.30
N LEU A 516 11.48 -3.11 15.58
CA LEU A 516 12.69 -2.31 15.71
C LEU A 516 12.86 -1.77 17.14
N GLU A 517 11.84 -1.07 17.64
CA GLU A 517 11.85 -0.50 18.99
C GLU A 517 12.02 -1.60 20.06
N LYS A 518 11.40 -2.76 19.83
CA LYS A 518 11.57 -3.94 20.69
C LYS A 518 13.00 -4.49 20.68
N ALA A 519 13.56 -4.71 19.50
CA ALA A 519 14.92 -5.22 19.33
C ALA A 519 15.95 -4.27 19.97
N ILE A 520 15.73 -2.95 19.87
CA ILE A 520 16.60 -1.94 20.49
C ILE A 520 16.48 -1.99 22.02
N SER A 521 15.25 -2.08 22.55
CA SER A 521 15.02 -2.11 24.00
C SER A 521 15.52 -3.40 24.69
N SER A 522 15.68 -4.48 23.94
CA SER A 522 16.23 -5.75 24.42
C SER A 522 17.76 -5.77 24.29
N GLN A 523 18.44 -6.35 25.27
CA GLN A 523 19.90 -6.59 25.25
C GLN A 523 20.25 -8.04 24.86
N VAL A 524 19.24 -8.86 24.57
CA VAL A 524 19.44 -10.29 24.25
C VAL A 524 19.70 -10.45 22.76
N SER A 525 20.71 -11.25 22.41
CA SER A 525 21.00 -11.67 21.04
C SER A 525 21.25 -13.17 21.03
N GLY A 526 20.63 -13.87 20.08
CA GLY A 526 20.89 -15.27 19.81
C GLY A 526 21.71 -15.46 18.52
N PRO A 527 22.00 -16.72 18.16
CA PRO A 527 22.83 -17.05 17.00
C PRO A 527 22.04 -17.23 15.69
N SER A 528 20.70 -17.25 15.73
CA SER A 528 19.90 -17.53 14.53
C SER A 528 19.88 -16.33 13.57
N GLU A 529 20.05 -16.62 12.28
CA GLU A 529 20.00 -15.62 11.22
C GLU A 529 18.59 -15.05 11.03
N VAL A 530 18.52 -13.79 10.57
CA VAL A 530 17.27 -13.12 10.24
C VAL A 530 17.00 -13.25 8.74
N THR A 531 16.12 -14.17 8.37
CA THR A 531 15.70 -14.42 6.98
C THR A 531 14.36 -13.76 6.66
N PRO A 532 13.97 -13.61 5.37
CA PRO A 532 12.66 -13.09 5.00
C PRO A 532 11.47 -13.85 5.61
N ASP A 533 11.57 -15.17 5.75
CA ASP A 533 10.51 -15.98 6.37
C ASP A 533 10.38 -15.70 7.88
N VAL A 534 11.51 -15.50 8.57
CA VAL A 534 11.50 -15.07 9.98
C VAL A 534 10.84 -13.70 10.13
N LEU A 535 11.08 -12.76 9.21
CA LEU A 535 10.43 -11.46 9.25
C LEU A 535 8.91 -11.56 9.03
N ARG A 536 8.46 -12.38 8.05
CA ARG A 536 7.02 -12.63 7.84
C ARG A 536 6.37 -13.24 9.07
N GLU A 537 7.02 -14.24 9.68
CA GLU A 537 6.59 -14.88 10.93
C GLU A 537 6.41 -13.84 12.05
N LEU A 538 7.44 -13.00 12.29
CA LEU A 538 7.40 -11.98 13.34
C LEU A 538 6.32 -10.93 13.11
N VAL A 539 6.19 -10.43 11.88
CA VAL A 539 5.18 -9.42 11.54
C VAL A 539 3.77 -10.00 11.66
N GLY A 540 3.54 -11.25 11.23
CA GLY A 540 2.26 -11.93 11.41
C GLY A 540 1.86 -12.07 12.89
N ARG A 541 2.83 -12.37 13.77
CA ARG A 541 2.59 -12.38 15.22
C ARG A 541 2.31 -10.98 15.77
N VAL A 542 3.06 -9.97 15.34
CA VAL A 542 2.84 -8.58 15.79
C VAL A 542 1.48 -8.06 15.34
N ASP A 543 1.00 -8.43 14.15
CA ASP A 543 -0.33 -8.05 13.67
C ASP A 543 -1.45 -8.55 14.62
N TRP A 544 -1.41 -9.82 15.02
CA TRP A 544 -2.35 -10.36 16.01
C TRP A 544 -2.21 -9.69 17.38
N LEU A 545 -0.98 -9.42 17.83
CA LEU A 545 -0.76 -8.69 19.08
C LEU A 545 -1.37 -7.29 19.02
N MET A 546 -1.18 -6.56 17.92
CA MET A 546 -1.70 -5.21 17.70
C MET A 546 -3.23 -5.20 17.55
N SER A 547 -3.81 -6.25 16.97
CA SER A 547 -5.26 -6.43 16.87
C SER A 547 -5.90 -6.60 18.25
N LEU A 548 -5.35 -7.50 19.09
CA LEU A 548 -5.81 -7.67 20.47
C LEU A 548 -5.63 -6.39 21.30
N ALA A 549 -4.47 -5.75 21.15
CA ALA A 549 -4.15 -4.49 21.82
C ALA A 549 -5.13 -3.37 21.45
N GLY A 550 -5.45 -3.23 20.16
CA GLY A 550 -6.43 -2.26 19.67
C GLY A 550 -7.81 -2.48 20.29
N ALA A 551 -8.27 -3.74 20.35
CA ALA A 551 -9.54 -4.08 21.00
C ALA A 551 -9.53 -3.78 22.50
N SER A 552 -8.44 -4.12 23.21
CA SER A 552 -8.29 -3.79 24.63
C SER A 552 -8.30 -2.27 24.86
N ASP A 553 -7.63 -1.51 24.00
CA ASP A 553 -7.59 -0.04 24.07
C ASP A 553 -8.96 0.59 23.81
N VAL A 554 -9.73 0.06 22.86
CA VAL A 554 -11.12 0.48 22.59
C VAL A 554 -11.99 0.27 23.82
N LEU A 555 -11.89 -0.91 24.45
CA LEU A 555 -12.60 -1.25 25.69
C LEU A 555 -12.16 -0.39 26.87
N HIS A 556 -10.86 -0.23 27.07
CA HIS A 556 -10.28 0.55 28.16
C HIS A 556 -10.71 2.02 28.10
N ASN A 557 -10.75 2.59 26.89
CA ASN A 557 -11.11 3.99 26.69
C ASN A 557 -12.62 4.20 26.46
N GLY A 558 -13.42 3.13 26.43
CA GLY A 558 -14.86 3.20 26.19
C GLY A 558 -15.17 3.94 24.88
N VAL A 559 -14.38 3.66 23.83
CA VAL A 559 -14.54 4.27 22.49
C VAL A 559 -15.70 3.61 21.76
N ASP A 560 -15.76 2.28 21.80
CA ASP A 560 -16.82 1.47 21.20
C ASP A 560 -17.07 0.23 22.09
N VAL A 561 -18.17 -0.49 21.84
CA VAL A 561 -18.37 -1.84 22.36
C VAL A 561 -17.52 -2.80 21.53
N ALA A 562 -16.73 -3.62 22.21
CA ALA A 562 -15.97 -4.69 21.58
C ALA A 562 -16.06 -5.97 22.41
N GLY A 563 -15.62 -7.07 21.81
CA GLY A 563 -15.54 -8.36 22.47
C GLY A 563 -14.64 -9.32 21.71
N ILE A 564 -14.54 -10.54 22.26
CA ILE A 564 -13.79 -11.63 21.66
C ILE A 564 -14.66 -12.89 21.68
N THR A 565 -14.77 -13.54 20.53
CA THR A 565 -15.32 -14.89 20.40
C THR A 565 -14.16 -15.86 20.31
N ILE A 566 -14.22 -16.95 21.07
CA ILE A 566 -13.26 -18.03 21.03
C ILE A 566 -14.03 -19.28 20.61
N ASP A 567 -13.66 -19.89 19.49
CA ASP A 567 -14.31 -21.11 19.02
C ASP A 567 -13.82 -22.37 19.77
N ASP A 568 -14.39 -23.53 19.42
CA ASP A 568 -14.02 -24.82 20.04
C ASP A 568 -12.58 -25.26 19.72
N SER A 569 -11.95 -24.66 18.70
CA SER A 569 -10.54 -24.84 18.36
C SER A 569 -9.65 -23.75 18.97
N PHE A 570 -10.19 -22.94 19.88
CA PHE A 570 -9.56 -21.79 20.54
C PHE A 570 -9.14 -20.65 19.62
N ILE A 571 -9.68 -20.60 18.40
CA ILE A 571 -9.41 -19.53 17.45
C ILE A 571 -10.12 -18.26 17.93
N PRO A 572 -9.39 -17.16 18.15
CA PRO A 572 -9.99 -15.91 18.55
C PRO A 572 -10.50 -15.09 17.35
N GLU A 573 -11.66 -14.48 17.52
CA GLU A 573 -12.21 -13.48 16.62
C GLU A 573 -12.62 -12.24 17.43
N ILE A 574 -12.06 -11.08 17.07
CA ILE A 574 -12.42 -9.80 17.68
C ILE A 574 -13.64 -9.26 16.96
N PHE A 575 -14.65 -8.85 17.71
CA PHE A 575 -15.82 -8.16 17.15
C PHE A 575 -16.04 -6.80 17.82
N TYR A 576 -16.64 -5.90 17.06
CA TYR A 576 -17.04 -4.56 17.50
C TYR A 576 -18.56 -4.41 17.41
N SER A 577 -19.10 -3.27 17.84
CA SER A 577 -20.52 -3.00 17.73
C SER A 577 -21.03 -2.98 16.28
N ASP A 578 -22.32 -3.25 16.11
CA ASP A 578 -22.98 -3.22 14.82
C ASP A 578 -22.71 -1.90 14.07
N GLY A 579 -22.37 -2.02 12.79
CA GLY A 579 -22.03 -0.89 11.92
C GLY A 579 -20.68 -0.22 12.22
N SER A 580 -19.83 -0.78 13.11
CA SER A 580 -18.46 -0.27 13.35
C SER A 580 -17.64 -0.24 12.06
N ASN A 581 -17.68 -1.34 11.28
CA ASN A 581 -16.98 -1.42 10.00
C ASN A 581 -17.46 -0.35 9.01
N ASP A 582 -18.76 -0.08 8.95
CA ASP A 582 -19.32 0.97 8.07
C ASP A 582 -18.90 2.39 8.52
N ARG A 583 -18.78 2.61 9.84
CA ARG A 583 -18.25 3.88 10.38
C ARG A 583 -16.77 4.03 10.02
N GLU A 584 -15.97 2.99 10.23
CA GLU A 584 -14.55 3.03 9.92
C GLU A 584 -14.29 3.22 8.42
N ALA A 585 -15.03 2.54 7.55
CA ALA A 585 -14.95 2.69 6.10
C ALA A 585 -15.32 4.11 5.64
N ARG A 586 -16.38 4.70 6.20
CA ARG A 586 -16.77 6.09 5.87
C ARG A 586 -15.71 7.09 6.31
N PHE A 587 -15.19 6.96 7.53
CA PHE A 587 -14.11 7.82 7.99
C PHE A 587 -12.84 7.66 7.15
N ALA A 588 -12.47 6.42 6.79
CA ALA A 588 -11.34 6.12 5.92
C ALA A 588 -11.48 6.82 4.56
N ARG A 589 -12.67 6.76 3.94
CA ARG A 589 -12.92 7.48 2.67
C ARG A 589 -12.82 9.00 2.83
N GLU A 590 -13.34 9.60 3.90
CA GLU A 590 -13.20 11.05 4.15
C GLU A 590 -11.73 11.47 4.38
N TYR A 591 -10.97 10.63 5.08
CA TYR A 591 -9.53 10.84 5.26
C TYR A 591 -8.75 10.74 3.94
N ALA A 592 -9.05 9.75 3.10
CA ALA A 592 -8.43 9.62 1.77
C ALA A 592 -8.80 10.77 0.83
N LYS A 593 -10.06 11.25 0.81
CA LYS A 593 -10.44 12.46 0.07
C LYS A 593 -9.62 13.68 0.48
N THR A 594 -9.37 13.83 1.78
CA THR A 594 -8.53 14.89 2.34
C THR A 594 -7.09 14.77 1.84
N ARG A 595 -6.52 13.56 1.86
CA ARG A 595 -5.17 13.31 1.32
C ARG A 595 -5.06 13.52 -0.18
N LEU A 596 -6.13 13.25 -0.92
CA LEU A 596 -6.22 13.47 -2.36
C LEU A 596 -6.37 14.96 -2.71
N GLY A 597 -6.87 15.79 -1.79
CA GLY A 597 -7.16 17.21 -2.04
C GLY A 597 -8.48 17.41 -2.80
N LEU A 598 -9.41 16.45 -2.72
CA LEU A 598 -10.68 16.50 -3.43
C LEU A 598 -11.58 17.60 -2.84
N GLY A 599 -12.14 18.47 -3.70
CA GLY A 599 -13.04 19.56 -3.31
C GLY A 599 -12.37 20.72 -2.55
N GLU A 600 -11.04 20.71 -2.47
CA GLU A 600 -10.28 21.70 -1.73
C GLU A 600 -10.01 22.97 -2.56
N ASN A 601 -10.37 24.12 -2.02
CA ASN A 601 -9.86 25.40 -2.50
C ASN A 601 -8.56 25.75 -1.77
N ARG A 602 -7.42 25.61 -2.47
CA ARG A 602 -6.08 25.88 -1.89
C ARG A 602 -5.91 27.29 -1.33
N LYS A 603 -6.70 28.26 -1.78
CA LYS A 603 -6.66 29.65 -1.27
C LYS A 603 -7.30 29.80 0.11
N ASP A 604 -8.15 28.85 0.50
CA ASP A 604 -8.92 28.84 1.74
C ASP A 604 -8.29 27.94 2.82
N VAL A 605 -7.15 27.31 2.50
CA VAL A 605 -6.44 26.43 3.43
C VAL A 605 -5.85 27.27 4.56
N VAL A 606 -6.24 26.92 5.78
CA VAL A 606 -5.60 27.48 6.98
C VAL A 606 -4.44 26.61 7.38
N GLU A 607 -3.25 26.97 6.93
CA GLU A 607 -2.02 26.33 7.35
C GLU A 607 -1.55 26.89 8.71
N GLY A 608 -0.69 26.11 9.38
CA GLY A 608 0.07 26.63 10.51
C GLY A 608 1.08 27.70 10.09
N GLU A 609 1.94 28.13 11.01
CA GLU A 609 2.85 29.25 10.76
C GLU A 609 3.85 29.00 9.61
N SER A 610 4.10 30.03 8.80
CA SER A 610 4.87 29.89 7.56
C SER A 610 6.38 29.74 7.81
N ALA A 611 7.16 29.62 6.72
CA ALA A 611 8.63 29.68 6.76
C ALA A 611 9.17 30.88 7.57
N ALA A 612 8.41 31.97 7.66
CA ALA A 612 8.75 33.14 8.47
C ALA A 612 8.86 32.85 9.98
N LEU A 613 8.16 31.85 10.52
CA LEU A 613 8.30 31.46 11.93
C LEU A 613 9.65 30.78 12.19
N LEU A 614 10.14 29.97 11.25
CA LEU A 614 11.46 29.34 11.31
C LEU A 614 12.59 30.38 11.22
N GLU A 615 12.30 31.55 10.65
CA GLU A 615 13.21 32.69 10.60
C GLU A 615 13.01 33.66 11.78
N SER A 616 11.96 33.48 12.59
CA SER A 616 11.66 34.42 13.67
C SER A 616 12.68 34.29 14.81
N ALA A 617 13.24 35.43 15.21
CA ALA A 617 14.27 35.48 16.24
C ALA A 617 13.79 34.88 17.57
N ASP A 618 12.56 35.17 17.98
CA ASP A 618 11.96 34.65 19.21
C ASP A 618 11.85 33.12 19.20
N PHE A 619 11.45 32.54 18.07
CA PHE A 619 11.26 31.09 17.93
C PHE A 619 12.62 30.37 17.88
N ASN A 620 13.59 30.93 17.16
CA ASN A 620 14.95 30.40 17.12
C ASN A 620 15.64 30.51 18.49
N ASN A 621 15.49 31.63 19.19
CA ASN A 621 16.04 31.82 20.53
C ASN A 621 15.44 30.82 21.55
N ALA A 622 14.15 30.49 21.43
CA ALA A 622 13.52 29.50 22.30
C ALA A 622 14.16 28.12 22.14
N PHE A 623 14.40 27.69 20.90
CA PHE A 623 15.08 26.42 20.60
C PHE A 623 16.55 26.43 21.01
N GLU A 624 17.29 27.51 20.72
CA GLU A 624 18.68 27.64 21.17
C GLU A 624 18.80 27.59 22.70
N THR A 625 17.84 28.17 23.43
CA THR A 625 17.83 28.16 24.90
C THR A 625 17.57 26.77 25.47
N ASP A 626 16.57 26.05 24.93
CA ASP A 626 16.15 24.75 25.47
C ASP A 626 17.00 23.57 24.95
N LEU A 627 17.54 23.66 23.73
CA LEU A 627 18.22 22.55 23.03
C LEU A 627 19.66 22.87 22.58
N GLY A 628 20.05 24.14 22.52
CA GLY A 628 21.37 24.55 22.04
C GLY A 628 21.55 24.45 20.52
N PHE A 629 20.45 24.38 19.77
CA PHE A 629 20.37 24.51 18.32
C PHE A 629 18.98 25.05 17.94
N ASN A 630 18.86 25.69 16.77
CA ASN A 630 17.58 26.20 16.27
C ASN A 630 16.83 25.16 15.37
N PRO A 631 15.54 25.39 15.04
CA PRO A 631 14.75 24.49 14.20
C PRO A 631 15.29 24.33 12.78
N SER A 632 15.86 25.38 12.19
CA SER A 632 16.43 25.31 10.84
C SER A 632 17.60 24.31 10.81
N ASP A 633 18.50 24.40 11.79
CA ASP A 633 19.62 23.47 11.95
C ASP A 633 19.13 22.02 12.05
N LEU A 634 18.09 21.77 12.84
CA LEU A 634 17.46 20.45 12.97
C LEU A 634 16.88 19.96 11.63
N PHE A 635 16.08 20.78 10.96
CA PHE A 635 15.39 20.38 9.73
C PHE A 635 16.34 20.18 8.56
N THR A 636 17.36 21.03 8.41
CA THR A 636 18.40 20.84 7.39
C THR A 636 19.22 19.60 7.69
N SER A 637 19.53 19.31 8.96
CA SER A 637 20.23 18.08 9.34
C SER A 637 19.42 16.83 8.99
N ILE A 638 18.11 16.80 9.27
CA ILE A 638 17.26 15.67 8.87
C ILE A 638 17.12 15.60 7.33
N SER A 639 17.09 16.73 6.63
CA SER A 639 17.11 16.75 5.16
C SER A 639 18.40 16.16 4.57
N VAL A 640 19.56 16.35 5.22
CA VAL A 640 20.81 15.68 4.84
C VAL A 640 20.70 14.17 5.01
N LEU A 641 20.08 13.70 6.11
CA LEU A 641 19.82 12.27 6.33
C LEU A 641 18.86 11.66 5.29
N ALA A 642 17.83 12.40 4.87
CA ALA A 642 16.90 11.96 3.83
C ALA A 642 17.54 11.92 2.43
N GLN A 643 18.65 12.63 2.23
CA GLN A 643 19.41 12.71 0.97
C GLN A 643 20.79 12.04 1.10
N ALA A 644 20.84 10.92 1.81
CA ALA A 644 22.09 10.33 2.25
C ALA A 644 23.02 9.94 1.07
N GLN A 645 22.50 9.38 -0.02
CA GLN A 645 23.31 9.00 -1.18
C GLN A 645 23.93 10.24 -1.85
N ARG A 646 23.11 11.27 -2.12
CA ARG A 646 23.57 12.53 -2.75
C ARG A 646 24.57 13.29 -1.91
N ARG A 647 24.47 13.13 -0.59
CA ARG A 647 25.40 13.72 0.37
C ARG A 647 26.67 12.88 0.54
N GLY A 648 26.80 11.75 -0.15
CA GLY A 648 28.01 10.94 -0.20
C GLY A 648 28.15 9.94 0.95
N PHE A 649 27.05 9.58 1.63
CA PHE A 649 27.06 8.50 2.62
C PHE A 649 27.11 7.11 1.98
N ALA A 650 26.66 6.96 0.72
CA ALA A 650 26.78 5.74 -0.07
C ALA A 650 26.99 6.07 -1.55
N LYS A 651 27.42 5.07 -2.34
CA LYS A 651 27.55 5.20 -3.80
C LYS A 651 26.21 5.02 -4.52
N GLU A 652 25.38 4.12 -4.01
CA GLU A 652 24.09 3.73 -4.58
C GLU A 652 22.94 4.06 -3.62
N LEU A 653 21.72 4.10 -4.16
CA LEU A 653 20.49 4.22 -3.37
C LEU A 653 20.34 2.98 -2.48
N SER A 654 19.99 3.18 -1.21
CA SER A 654 19.89 2.11 -0.22
C SER A 654 18.69 2.36 0.71
N LEU A 655 18.17 1.28 1.30
CA LEU A 655 17.11 1.34 2.33
C LEU A 655 17.67 1.57 3.74
N SER A 656 18.99 1.40 3.92
CA SER A 656 19.70 1.72 5.15
C SER A 656 21.04 2.39 4.83
N TYR A 657 21.29 3.50 5.50
CA TYR A 657 22.56 4.22 5.49
C TYR A 657 23.25 4.06 6.85
N GLY A 658 24.58 4.25 6.88
CA GLY A 658 25.39 4.08 8.08
C GLY A 658 26.59 5.02 8.12
N ALA A 659 26.88 5.57 9.30
CA ALA A 659 28.08 6.35 9.58
C ALA A 659 28.39 6.34 11.08
N SER A 660 29.67 6.52 11.47
CA SER A 660 29.98 6.81 12.87
C SER A 660 29.37 8.15 13.31
N PRO A 661 29.04 8.36 14.59
CA PRO A 661 28.51 9.62 15.08
C PRO A 661 29.37 10.83 14.71
N ASP A 662 30.70 10.71 14.86
CA ASP A 662 31.65 11.78 14.58
C ASP A 662 31.68 12.13 13.08
N LYS A 663 31.73 11.11 12.21
CA LYS A 663 31.69 11.32 10.76
C LYS A 663 30.38 11.95 10.32
N LEU A 664 29.26 11.56 10.95
CA LEU A 664 27.97 12.15 10.68
C LEU A 664 27.93 13.62 11.11
N ALA A 665 28.38 13.93 12.34
CA ALA A 665 28.43 15.30 12.84
C ALA A 665 29.36 16.19 11.99
N GLU A 666 30.53 15.69 11.59
CA GLU A 666 31.46 16.39 10.69
C GLU A 666 30.82 16.68 9.33
N LYS A 667 30.09 15.71 8.78
CA LYS A 667 29.39 15.86 7.51
C LYS A 667 28.24 16.88 7.59
N LEU A 668 27.50 16.89 8.70
CA LEU A 668 26.49 17.91 8.95
C LEU A 668 27.12 19.30 9.06
N ALA A 669 28.21 19.43 9.81
CA ALA A 669 28.91 20.70 9.98
C ALA A 669 29.56 21.22 8.68
N SER A 670 29.96 20.33 7.76
CA SER A 670 30.50 20.72 6.45
C SER A 670 29.41 21.13 5.46
N ASP A 671 28.26 20.44 5.48
CA ASP A 671 27.21 20.62 4.48
C ASP A 671 26.20 21.71 4.86
N ILE A 672 26.13 22.08 6.15
CA ILE A 672 25.19 23.06 6.69
C ILE A 672 25.96 24.30 7.09
N LYS A 673 25.66 25.41 6.42
CA LYS A 673 26.29 26.71 6.67
C LYS A 673 26.09 27.12 8.13
N ASP A 674 27.17 27.56 8.77
CA ASP A 674 27.20 28.07 10.15
C ASP A 674 26.81 27.04 11.24
N LEU A 675 26.68 25.75 10.89
CA LEU A 675 26.44 24.66 11.84
C LEU A 675 27.79 24.15 12.40
N GLY A 676 28.31 24.81 13.44
CA GLY A 676 29.56 24.37 14.09
C GLY A 676 29.51 22.90 14.57
N LYS A 677 30.68 22.25 14.68
CA LYS A 677 30.81 20.81 15.04
C LYS A 677 30.08 20.44 16.33
N GLU A 678 30.23 21.23 17.40
CA GLU A 678 29.56 20.97 18.70
C GLU A 678 28.03 20.97 18.56
N LYS A 679 27.49 21.88 17.74
CA LYS A 679 26.05 21.95 17.49
C LYS A 679 25.58 20.73 16.68
N ALA A 680 26.34 20.33 15.67
CA ALA A 680 26.07 19.12 14.90
C ALA A 680 26.08 17.86 15.79
N GLU A 681 27.03 17.73 16.71
CA GLU A 681 27.09 16.62 17.68
C GLU A 681 25.84 16.58 18.57
N ARG A 682 25.36 17.74 19.06
CA ARG A 682 24.10 17.82 19.84
C ARG A 682 22.89 17.38 19.01
N ILE A 683 22.81 17.78 17.74
CA ILE A 683 21.72 17.36 16.84
C ILE A 683 21.77 15.85 16.58
N VAL A 684 22.95 15.29 16.32
CA VAL A 684 23.12 13.84 16.13
C VAL A 684 22.70 13.09 17.39
N ALA A 685 23.14 13.53 18.57
CA ALA A 685 22.71 12.94 19.85
C ALA A 685 21.19 13.06 20.06
N PHE A 686 20.60 14.20 19.69
CA PHE A 686 19.15 14.40 19.75
C PHE A 686 18.38 13.47 18.80
N LEU A 687 18.85 13.29 17.56
CA LEU A 687 18.21 12.40 16.59
C LEU A 687 18.46 10.91 16.85
N THR A 688 19.38 10.59 17.76
CA THR A 688 19.69 9.21 18.17
C THR A 688 18.63 8.66 19.10
N LEU A 689 18.09 7.49 18.75
CA LEU A 689 17.13 6.76 19.53
C LEU A 689 17.81 6.17 20.78
N SER A 690 17.22 6.42 21.94
CA SER A 690 17.73 5.93 23.23
C SER A 690 17.19 4.54 23.54
N GLU A 691 18.09 3.59 23.86
CA GLU A 691 17.69 2.22 24.23
C GLU A 691 16.83 2.21 25.50
N THR A 692 17.20 3.00 26.51
CA THR A 692 16.43 3.09 27.77
C THR A 692 15.22 4.00 27.62
N GLY A 693 15.31 5.05 26.81
CA GLY A 693 14.24 6.04 26.64
C GLY A 693 12.97 5.46 25.99
N LEU A 694 13.09 4.40 25.19
CA LEU A 694 11.96 3.74 24.50
C LEU A 694 10.88 3.21 25.44
N LEU A 695 11.28 2.84 26.67
CA LEU A 695 10.42 2.27 27.70
C LEU A 695 10.03 3.30 28.77
N HIS A 696 10.36 4.59 28.60
CA HIS A 696 10.02 5.63 29.56
C HIS A 696 9.00 6.61 28.98
N LEU A 697 8.00 6.96 29.80
CA LEU A 697 7.02 7.98 29.47
C LEU A 697 7.39 9.29 30.17
N ALA A 698 7.35 10.40 29.43
CA ALA A 698 7.64 11.72 29.96
C ALA A 698 6.76 12.06 31.18
N GLY A 699 7.39 12.49 32.26
CA GLY A 699 6.74 12.79 33.54
C GLY A 699 6.41 11.55 34.39
N ARG A 700 6.96 10.37 34.06
CA ARG A 700 6.91 9.16 34.89
C ARG A 700 8.32 8.62 35.12
N ASP A 701 8.63 8.28 36.36
CA ASP A 701 9.91 7.68 36.75
C ASP A 701 9.89 6.15 36.71
N VAL A 702 8.90 5.56 36.04
CA VAL A 702 8.71 4.11 35.94
C VAL A 702 9.06 3.69 34.52
N GLN A 703 9.90 2.66 34.42
CA GLN A 703 10.15 1.97 33.17
C GLN A 703 8.98 1.04 32.87
N GLU A 704 8.37 1.24 31.71
CA GLU A 704 7.30 0.38 31.22
C GLU A 704 7.87 -1.01 30.85
N VAL A 705 7.09 -2.05 31.10
CA VAL A 705 7.46 -3.44 30.77
C VAL A 705 7.48 -3.68 29.25
N GLU A 706 6.81 -2.81 28.50
CA GLU A 706 6.54 -2.93 27.08
C GLU A 706 6.75 -1.56 26.41
N VAL A 707 7.12 -1.56 25.13
CA VAL A 707 7.11 -0.37 24.28
C VAL A 707 5.69 0.20 24.28
N PRO A 708 5.46 1.40 24.83
CA PRO A 708 4.11 1.85 25.19
C PRO A 708 3.34 2.37 23.98
N TYR A 709 3.01 1.52 23.01
CA TYR A 709 2.37 1.89 21.75
C TYR A 709 0.99 2.56 21.93
N TRP A 710 0.32 2.35 23.07
CA TRP A 710 -0.95 2.99 23.47
C TRP A 710 -0.80 4.48 23.83
N GLU A 711 0.43 4.99 23.87
CA GLU A 711 0.76 6.36 24.21
C GLU A 711 1.58 7.01 23.07
N HIS A 712 1.32 8.28 22.80
CA HIS A 712 1.99 9.02 21.73
C HIS A 712 2.72 10.23 22.29
N SER A 713 2.00 11.17 22.89
CA SER A 713 2.54 12.43 23.38
C SER A 713 3.59 12.22 24.46
N LYS A 714 3.44 11.24 25.36
CA LYS A 714 4.46 11.00 26.40
C LYS A 714 5.71 10.25 25.91
N ARG A 715 5.75 9.79 24.65
CA ARG A 715 6.90 9.05 24.10
C ARG A 715 7.89 9.98 23.40
N ALA A 716 8.79 10.56 24.18
CA ALA A 716 9.85 11.45 23.69
C ALA A 716 10.98 10.74 22.94
N HIS A 717 11.12 9.42 23.13
CA HIS A 717 12.12 8.57 22.45
C HIS A 717 11.42 7.50 21.62
N ARG A 718 10.89 7.87 20.46
CA ARG A 718 10.31 6.93 19.47
C ARG A 718 10.98 7.11 18.12
N TYR A 719 11.06 6.05 17.34
CA TYR A 719 11.81 6.05 16.07
C TYR A 719 11.27 7.09 15.08
N ALA A 720 9.95 7.34 15.10
CA ALA A 720 9.28 8.30 14.23
C ALA A 720 9.73 9.77 14.38
N ILE A 721 10.46 10.11 15.45
CA ILE A 721 10.98 11.47 15.71
C ILE A 721 12.48 11.48 16.03
N ARG A 722 13.13 10.31 16.06
CA ARG A 722 14.55 10.08 16.32
C ARG A 722 15.02 8.91 15.42
N PRO A 723 15.40 9.20 14.16
CA PRO A 723 15.57 8.20 13.12
C PRO A 723 16.94 7.51 13.14
N LEU A 724 17.88 7.94 14.00
CA LEU A 724 19.21 7.35 14.08
C LEU A 724 19.24 6.23 15.12
N VAL A 725 19.66 5.03 14.73
CA VAL A 725 19.74 3.85 15.59
C VAL A 725 21.18 3.39 15.72
N ARG A 726 21.62 3.10 16.94
CA ARG A 726 22.96 2.54 17.18
C ARG A 726 23.01 1.08 16.76
N VAL A 727 23.95 0.73 15.86
CA VAL A 727 24.18 -0.64 15.39
C VAL A 727 25.67 -0.92 15.37
N GLY A 728 26.18 -1.50 16.46
CA GLY A 728 27.62 -1.56 16.72
C GLY A 728 28.18 -0.14 16.91
N ASP A 729 29.27 0.17 16.20
CA ASP A 729 29.94 1.49 16.29
C ASP A 729 29.30 2.57 15.40
N GLU A 730 28.34 2.19 14.55
CA GLU A 730 27.67 3.09 13.62
C GLU A 730 26.29 3.54 14.10
N LEU A 731 25.84 4.69 13.61
CA LEU A 731 24.46 5.08 13.56
C LEU A 731 23.88 4.71 12.19
N ARG A 732 22.74 4.03 12.18
CA ARG A 732 22.01 3.63 10.98
C ARG A 732 20.63 4.25 10.92
N TRP A 733 20.17 4.54 9.71
CA TRP A 733 18.85 5.11 9.45
C TRP A 733 18.35 4.78 8.05
N GLY A 734 17.02 4.84 7.87
CA GLY A 734 16.37 4.86 6.55
C GLY A 734 16.12 6.29 6.08
N ALA A 735 16.27 6.55 4.78
CA ALA A 735 16.12 7.89 4.21
C ALA A 735 14.66 8.36 4.23
N GLU A 736 13.71 7.47 3.95
CA GLU A 736 12.28 7.77 4.03
C GLU A 736 11.83 7.98 5.48
N ALA A 737 12.35 7.20 6.43
CA ALA A 737 12.13 7.39 7.86
C ALA A 737 12.66 8.75 8.34
N ALA A 738 13.83 9.18 7.87
CA ALA A 738 14.34 10.53 8.12
C ALA A 738 13.41 11.60 7.51
N SER A 739 12.94 11.42 6.27
CA SER A 739 11.97 12.33 5.64
C SER A 739 10.68 12.46 6.45
N ARG A 740 10.12 11.34 6.95
CA ARG A 740 8.93 11.35 7.81
C ARG A 740 9.20 11.95 9.19
N CYS A 741 10.39 11.74 9.75
CA CYS A 741 10.82 12.41 10.97
C CYS A 741 10.83 13.94 10.79
N MET A 742 11.39 14.44 9.68
CA MET A 742 11.36 15.86 9.33
C MET A 742 9.92 16.36 9.24
N PHE A 743 9.05 15.63 8.53
CA PHE A 743 7.64 15.98 8.43
C PHE A 743 6.95 16.03 9.79
N ASN A 744 7.15 15.04 10.66
CA ASN A 744 6.55 15.01 12.00
C ASN A 744 6.97 16.21 12.85
N TRP A 745 8.27 16.55 12.85
CA TRP A 745 8.78 17.72 13.57
C TRP A 745 8.26 19.03 12.99
N MET A 746 8.42 19.21 11.69
CA MET A 746 8.04 20.44 10.99
C MET A 746 6.54 20.68 11.07
N SER A 747 5.71 19.67 10.79
CA SER A 747 4.25 19.78 10.85
C SER A 747 3.76 20.08 12.27
N SER A 748 4.23 19.35 13.29
CA SER A 748 3.79 19.58 14.68
C SER A 748 4.08 21.02 15.10
N VAL A 749 5.32 21.47 14.91
CA VAL A 749 5.77 22.82 15.29
C VAL A 749 4.98 23.89 14.55
N ARG A 750 4.87 23.77 13.22
CA ARG A 750 4.07 24.64 12.37
C ARG A 750 2.63 24.72 12.86
N ASP A 751 2.10 23.60 13.32
CA ASP A 751 0.70 23.43 13.71
C ASP A 751 0.45 23.77 15.20
N GLY A 752 1.44 24.33 15.90
CA GLY A 752 1.27 24.85 17.24
C GLY A 752 1.21 23.76 18.32
N TYR A 753 1.90 22.65 18.12
CA TYR A 753 2.21 21.66 19.16
C TYR A 753 3.59 21.01 18.97
N LEU A 754 4.03 20.20 19.93
CA LEU A 754 5.26 19.41 19.82
C LEU A 754 4.90 17.95 19.55
N PRO A 755 5.78 17.19 18.86
CA PRO A 755 5.49 15.80 18.56
C PRO A 755 5.49 14.91 19.82
N ALA A 756 6.09 15.37 20.93
CA ALA A 756 6.01 14.74 22.24
C ALA A 756 6.10 15.79 23.34
N ASP A 757 5.77 15.40 24.56
CA ASP A 757 5.82 16.21 25.77
C ASP A 757 7.25 16.20 26.33
N PHE A 758 8.09 17.10 25.84
CA PHE A 758 9.49 17.18 26.27
C PHE A 758 9.70 18.05 27.53
N GLY A 759 8.73 18.90 27.90
CA GLY A 759 8.86 19.80 29.03
C GLY A 759 9.81 20.98 28.77
N TRP A 760 9.80 21.53 27.55
CA TRP A 760 10.66 22.63 27.12
C TRP A 760 9.94 23.97 27.30
N PRO A 761 10.21 24.74 28.36
CA PRO A 761 9.37 25.88 28.75
C PRO A 761 9.36 27.01 27.71
N ASN A 762 10.50 27.29 27.07
CA ASN A 762 10.59 28.38 26.09
C ASN A 762 9.94 27.97 24.77
N ILE A 763 10.25 26.76 24.28
CA ILE A 763 9.66 26.21 23.05
C ILE A 763 8.14 26.07 23.18
N GLU A 764 7.63 25.52 24.29
CA GLU A 764 6.19 25.34 24.51
C GLU A 764 5.44 26.68 24.49
N GLN A 765 6.02 27.73 25.08
CA GLN A 765 5.42 29.06 25.03
C GLN A 765 5.34 29.61 23.60
N ALA A 766 6.42 29.43 22.82
CA ALA A 766 6.49 29.89 21.44
C ALA A 766 5.45 29.16 20.56
N VAL A 767 5.37 27.83 20.69
CA VAL A 767 4.45 26.97 19.95
C VAL A 767 2.97 27.24 20.31
N ARG A 768 2.65 27.61 21.56
CA ARG A 768 1.29 28.02 21.94
C ARG A 768 0.81 29.29 21.23
N ARG A 769 1.71 30.23 20.90
CA ARG A 769 1.36 31.44 20.14
C ARG A 769 0.95 31.08 18.72
N VAL A 770 1.62 30.10 18.11
CA VAL A 770 1.27 29.56 16.78
C VAL A 770 -0.15 28.99 16.79
N LYS A 771 -0.50 28.18 17.79
CA LYS A 771 -1.85 27.64 17.94
C LYS A 771 -2.93 28.73 17.98
N ALA A 772 -2.71 29.76 18.79
CA ALA A 772 -3.65 30.88 18.91
C ALA A 772 -3.78 31.68 17.60
N SER A 773 -2.71 31.76 16.80
CA SER A 773 -2.70 32.37 15.47
C SER A 773 -3.56 31.57 14.47
N ILE A 774 -3.44 30.24 14.48
CA ILE A 774 -4.26 29.34 13.65
C ILE A 774 -5.75 29.49 13.96
N GLU A 775 -6.12 29.52 15.25
CA GLU A 775 -7.51 29.70 15.68
C GLU A 775 -8.10 31.01 15.13
N LYS A 776 -7.35 32.13 15.21
CA LYS A 776 -7.78 33.41 14.64
C LYS A 776 -7.88 33.40 13.10
N ARG A 777 -6.96 32.71 12.41
CA ARG A 777 -7.01 32.57 10.96
C ARG A 777 -8.22 31.77 10.48
N LEU A 778 -8.63 30.75 11.24
CA LEU A 778 -9.87 29.99 10.95
C LEU A 778 -11.10 30.89 10.95
N GLU A 779 -11.24 31.76 11.97
CA GLU A 779 -12.35 32.72 12.03
C GLU A 779 -12.32 33.72 10.87
N LEU A 780 -11.15 34.28 10.56
CA LEU A 780 -10.97 35.23 9.47
C LEU A 780 -11.33 34.62 8.11
N HIS A 781 -10.77 33.45 7.77
CA HIS A 781 -11.05 32.81 6.49
C HIS A 781 -12.49 32.33 6.39
N SER A 782 -13.10 31.91 7.51
CA SER A 782 -14.54 31.59 7.51
C SER A 782 -15.36 32.82 7.13
N GLU A 783 -15.10 33.98 7.73
CA GLU A 783 -15.75 35.25 7.36
C GLU A 783 -15.54 35.60 5.88
N GLU A 784 -14.31 35.47 5.36
CA GLU A 784 -13.99 35.76 3.96
C GLU A 784 -14.76 34.85 2.99
N ILE A 785 -14.86 33.55 3.29
CA ILE A 785 -15.58 32.59 2.45
C ILE A 785 -17.07 32.90 2.47
N PHE A 786 -17.66 33.14 3.65
CA PHE A 786 -19.06 33.53 3.74
C PHE A 786 -19.34 34.85 3.02
N SER A 787 -18.43 35.83 3.09
CA SER A 787 -18.59 37.14 2.42
C SER A 787 -18.60 37.06 0.89
N ARG A 788 -18.13 35.94 0.30
CA ARG A 788 -18.24 35.70 -1.15
C ARG A 788 -19.67 35.38 -1.59
N HIS A 789 -20.49 34.89 -0.66
CA HIS A 789 -21.80 34.29 -0.96
C HIS A 789 -22.97 34.94 -0.20
N ALA A 790 -22.71 35.43 1.02
CA ALA A 790 -23.70 35.98 1.92
C ALA A 790 -23.71 37.52 1.86
N PRO A 791 -24.89 38.16 1.77
CA PRO A 791 -24.99 39.62 1.73
C PRO A 791 -24.67 40.27 3.09
N PHE A 792 -24.82 39.54 4.20
CA PHE A 792 -24.52 40.03 5.54
C PHE A 792 -23.68 39.01 6.31
N VAL A 793 -22.53 39.45 6.79
CA VAL A 793 -21.59 38.64 7.57
C VAL A 793 -21.07 39.44 8.75
N ALA A 794 -20.87 38.78 9.88
CA ALA A 794 -20.26 39.34 11.07
C ALA A 794 -19.33 38.33 11.74
N ARG A 795 -18.13 38.77 12.15
CA ARG A 795 -17.15 37.96 12.88
C ARG A 795 -16.97 38.42 14.33
N GLY A 796 -16.82 37.45 15.25
CA GLY A 796 -16.43 37.68 16.64
C GLY A 796 -17.39 38.58 17.44
N ILE A 797 -18.71 38.41 17.27
CA ILE A 797 -19.71 39.24 17.97
C ILE A 797 -20.11 38.60 19.29
N ASP A 798 -19.87 39.28 20.40
CA ASP A 798 -20.42 38.97 21.72
C ASP A 798 -21.60 39.93 22.03
N PHE A 799 -22.82 39.42 21.97
CA PHE A 799 -24.03 40.24 22.18
C PHE A 799 -24.18 40.73 23.61
N TYR A 800 -23.76 39.94 24.59
CA TYR A 800 -23.80 40.33 26.00
C TYR A 800 -22.88 41.52 26.28
N ARG A 801 -21.63 41.45 25.79
CA ARG A 801 -20.65 42.52 25.98
C ARG A 801 -20.93 43.74 25.12
N ARG A 802 -21.35 43.54 23.87
CA ARG A 802 -21.56 44.64 22.91
C ARG A 802 -22.85 45.41 23.15
N PHE A 803 -23.89 44.75 23.65
CA PHE A 803 -25.22 45.33 23.86
C PHE A 803 -25.71 45.15 25.31
N GLN A 804 -24.90 45.58 26.29
CA GLN A 804 -25.20 45.44 27.72
C GLN A 804 -26.58 45.98 28.14
N ALA A 805 -27.07 47.02 27.45
CA ALA A 805 -28.38 47.62 27.73
C ALA A 805 -29.57 46.71 27.40
N GLU A 806 -29.40 45.69 26.55
CA GLU A 806 -30.45 44.75 26.17
C GLU A 806 -30.69 43.67 27.24
N GLY A 807 -29.75 43.50 28.19
CA GLY A 807 -29.88 42.51 29.26
C GLY A 807 -29.84 41.06 28.75
N PHE A 808 -29.15 40.79 27.65
CA PHE A 808 -28.95 39.44 27.12
C PHE A 808 -28.22 38.54 28.12
N GLU A 809 -28.42 37.24 28.01
CA GLU A 809 -27.63 36.24 28.73
C GLU A 809 -26.24 36.07 28.09
N ASP A 810 -25.21 35.76 28.90
CA ASP A 810 -23.85 35.55 28.41
C ASP A 810 -23.70 34.17 27.77
N VAL A 811 -23.83 34.13 26.44
CA VAL A 811 -23.58 32.93 25.61
C VAL A 811 -22.21 32.93 24.93
N GLY A 812 -21.35 33.89 25.28
CA GLY A 812 -20.07 34.14 24.62
C GLY A 812 -20.21 34.78 23.23
N ASP A 813 -19.08 34.82 22.53
CA ASP A 813 -18.95 35.34 21.16
C ASP A 813 -19.43 34.35 20.11
N PHE A 814 -19.93 34.87 18.99
CA PHE A 814 -20.18 34.12 17.76
C PHE A 814 -18.98 34.30 16.85
N ASP A 815 -18.30 33.20 16.51
CA ASP A 815 -17.09 33.23 15.67
C ASP A 815 -17.43 33.84 14.29
N VAL A 816 -18.42 33.30 13.57
CA VAL A 816 -19.01 33.94 12.37
C VAL A 816 -20.53 33.77 12.32
N LEU A 817 -21.24 34.82 11.93
CA LEU A 817 -22.66 34.83 11.58
C LEU A 817 -22.83 35.26 10.13
N ALA A 818 -23.64 34.55 9.35
CA ALA A 818 -23.97 34.92 7.97
C ALA A 818 -25.49 34.87 7.73
N TYR A 819 -26.03 35.82 6.98
CA TYR A 819 -27.49 35.97 6.80
C TYR A 819 -27.89 36.28 5.36
N TRP A 820 -28.90 35.55 4.87
CA TRP A 820 -29.59 35.79 3.60
C TRP A 820 -31.05 36.17 3.87
N PRO A 821 -31.45 37.44 3.71
CA PRO A 821 -32.81 37.89 4.03
C PRO A 821 -33.87 37.30 3.11
N ASP A 822 -33.56 37.14 1.82
CA ASP A 822 -34.51 36.67 0.80
C ASP A 822 -34.98 35.23 1.05
N HIS A 823 -34.13 34.42 1.69
CA HIS A 823 -34.41 33.02 2.03
C HIS A 823 -34.67 32.83 3.54
N ASN A 824 -34.67 33.92 4.31
CA ASN A 824 -34.73 33.92 5.77
C ASN A 824 -33.78 32.88 6.39
N LEU A 825 -32.55 32.81 5.88
CA LEU A 825 -31.53 31.85 6.30
C LEU A 825 -30.47 32.55 7.15
N LEU A 826 -30.27 32.05 8.36
CA LEU A 826 -29.18 32.45 9.26
C LEU A 826 -28.24 31.28 9.48
N VAL A 827 -26.94 31.50 9.31
CA VAL A 827 -25.91 30.50 9.56
C VAL A 827 -25.03 30.98 10.71
N ALA A 828 -24.87 30.13 11.72
CA ALA A 828 -23.92 30.34 12.80
C ALA A 828 -22.76 29.35 12.68
N VAL A 829 -21.55 29.87 12.78
CA VAL A 829 -20.32 29.11 12.59
C VAL A 829 -19.52 29.14 13.87
N GLU A 830 -19.07 27.97 14.30
CA GLU A 830 -18.11 27.77 15.38
C GLU A 830 -16.78 27.31 14.76
N CYS A 831 -15.74 28.13 14.89
CA CYS A 831 -14.41 27.86 14.37
C CYS A 831 -13.54 27.25 15.47
N LYS A 832 -13.03 26.03 15.24
CA LYS A 832 -12.20 25.36 16.25
C LYS A 832 -11.06 24.57 15.65
N TYR A 833 -9.87 24.84 16.21
CA TYR A 833 -8.68 24.04 15.94
C TYR A 833 -8.54 22.91 16.97
N ASN A 834 -8.62 21.68 16.48
CA ASN A 834 -8.40 20.47 17.26
C ASN A 834 -7.07 19.84 16.85
N GLN A 835 -6.34 19.30 17.83
CA GLN A 835 -5.09 18.56 17.56
C GLN A 835 -5.43 17.15 17.10
N PRO A 836 -4.62 16.52 16.22
CA PRO A 836 -4.86 15.16 15.77
C PRO A 836 -4.89 14.14 16.91
N ALA A 837 -5.75 13.14 16.79
CA ALA A 837 -5.75 11.97 17.65
C ALA A 837 -4.79 10.90 17.08
N TYR A 838 -3.78 10.50 17.85
CA TYR A 838 -2.80 9.49 17.43
C TYR A 838 -3.03 8.12 18.09
N THR A 839 -3.81 8.07 19.17
CA THR A 839 -4.13 6.87 19.95
C THR A 839 -5.63 6.82 20.26
N MET A 840 -6.15 5.65 20.70
CA MET A 840 -7.53 5.54 21.18
C MET A 840 -7.80 6.41 22.41
N LYS A 841 -6.79 6.60 23.26
CA LYS A 841 -6.82 7.55 24.38
C LYS A 841 -7.02 8.99 23.90
N ASP A 842 -6.31 9.42 22.86
CA ASP A 842 -6.48 10.75 22.27
C ASP A 842 -7.82 10.90 21.57
N SER A 843 -8.29 9.83 20.89
CA SER A 843 -9.61 9.77 20.27
C SER A 843 -10.71 9.99 21.33
N ARG A 844 -10.65 9.29 22.46
CA ARG A 844 -11.57 9.50 23.59
C ARG A 844 -11.51 10.94 24.10
N ARG A 845 -10.31 11.49 24.32
CA ARG A 845 -10.14 12.89 24.78
C ARG A 845 -10.74 13.89 23.79
N MET A 846 -10.59 13.65 22.50
CA MET A 846 -11.18 14.46 21.44
C MET A 846 -12.71 14.39 21.48
N ARG A 847 -13.29 13.18 21.62
CA ARG A 847 -14.74 13.01 21.82
C ARG A 847 -15.23 13.82 23.02
N GLU A 848 -14.58 13.64 24.18
CA GLU A 848 -14.96 14.35 25.41
C GLU A 848 -14.80 15.88 25.26
N LYS A 849 -13.84 16.36 24.49
CA LYS A 849 -13.67 17.79 24.24
C LYS A 849 -14.79 18.37 23.36
N ILE A 850 -15.15 17.67 22.29
CA ILE A 850 -16.13 18.15 21.30
C ILE A 850 -17.56 17.96 21.83
N PHE A 851 -17.87 16.75 22.29
CA PHE A 851 -19.23 16.30 22.65
C PHE A 851 -19.46 16.18 24.16
N GLY A 852 -18.41 16.35 24.97
CA GLY A 852 -18.51 16.31 26.43
C GLY A 852 -18.50 14.91 27.04
N ARG A 853 -18.58 14.83 28.37
CA ARG A 853 -18.39 13.58 29.14
C ARG A 853 -19.68 12.91 29.61
N LYS A 854 -20.75 13.68 29.79
CA LYS A 854 -22.02 13.27 30.42
C LYS A 854 -23.17 14.05 29.80
N GLU A 855 -24.42 13.64 30.01
CA GLU A 855 -25.59 14.35 29.43
C GLU A 855 -25.64 15.86 29.75
N ASP A 856 -25.20 16.25 30.95
CA ASP A 856 -25.16 17.66 31.40
C ASP A 856 -23.93 18.44 30.90
N ASP A 857 -22.88 17.75 30.46
CA ASP A 857 -21.67 18.36 29.89
C ASP A 857 -21.58 17.94 28.43
N LYS A 858 -22.08 18.81 27.54
CA LYS A 858 -22.07 18.63 26.08
C LYS A 858 -20.82 19.19 25.40
N GLY A 859 -19.76 19.51 26.15
CA GLY A 859 -18.48 19.98 25.60
C GLY A 859 -18.61 21.24 24.73
N GLN A 860 -17.89 21.28 23.60
CA GLN A 860 -17.96 22.37 22.63
C GLN A 860 -19.35 22.46 21.97
N ILE A 861 -19.97 21.33 21.62
CA ILE A 861 -21.32 21.30 21.02
C ILE A 861 -22.37 21.90 21.97
N GLY A 862 -22.22 21.72 23.28
CA GLY A 862 -23.07 22.38 24.27
C GLY A 862 -23.08 23.91 24.15
N LYS A 863 -21.93 24.51 23.77
CA LYS A 863 -21.85 25.97 23.53
C LYS A 863 -22.56 26.35 22.24
N VAL A 864 -22.39 25.57 21.17
CA VAL A 864 -23.08 25.78 19.88
C VAL A 864 -24.60 25.76 20.08
N LEU A 865 -25.12 24.73 20.77
CA LEU A 865 -26.57 24.61 21.03
C LEU A 865 -27.14 25.75 21.89
N ARG A 866 -26.40 26.22 22.91
CA ARG A 866 -26.82 27.39 23.71
C ARG A 866 -26.90 28.66 22.88
N ARG A 867 -25.95 28.84 21.97
CA ARG A 867 -25.94 29.96 21.02
C ARG A 867 -27.07 29.85 20.00
N GLY A 868 -27.39 28.65 19.51
CA GLY A 868 -28.56 28.41 18.66
C GLY A 868 -29.88 28.77 19.35
N ALA A 869 -30.10 28.31 20.58
CA ALA A 869 -31.29 28.67 21.36
C ALA A 869 -31.39 30.20 21.62
N PHE A 870 -30.25 30.85 21.85
CA PHE A 870 -30.19 32.31 21.95
C PHE A 870 -30.61 33.00 20.64
N LEU A 871 -30.10 32.52 19.50
CA LEU A 871 -30.47 33.04 18.18
C LEU A 871 -31.95 32.84 17.89
N GLU A 872 -32.53 31.67 18.17
CA GLU A 872 -33.95 31.42 17.98
C GLU A 872 -34.83 32.37 18.80
N ARG A 873 -34.46 32.62 20.06
CA ARG A 873 -35.23 33.48 20.97
C ARG A 873 -35.13 34.96 20.62
N HIS A 874 -33.97 35.41 20.15
CA HIS A 874 -33.65 36.83 19.99
C HIS A 874 -33.46 37.28 18.54
N ARG A 875 -33.68 36.40 17.55
CA ARG A 875 -33.43 36.60 16.11
C ARG A 875 -33.79 37.99 15.61
N THR A 876 -35.06 38.38 15.72
CA THR A 876 -35.55 39.68 15.20
C THR A 876 -34.81 40.85 15.84
N ARG A 877 -34.62 40.81 17.16
CA ARG A 877 -33.94 41.89 17.88
C ARG A 877 -32.46 41.94 17.51
N MET A 878 -31.81 40.80 17.32
CA MET A 878 -30.42 40.74 16.90
C MET A 878 -30.22 41.31 15.49
N LEU A 879 -31.09 40.96 14.54
CA LEU A 879 -31.05 41.55 13.19
C LEU A 879 -31.17 43.07 13.24
N GLU A 880 -32.07 43.61 14.06
CA GLU A 880 -32.20 45.06 14.28
C GLU A 880 -30.91 45.68 14.85
N LEU A 881 -30.33 45.07 15.89
CA LEU A 881 -29.12 45.58 16.55
C LEU A 881 -27.88 45.52 15.64
N LEU A 882 -27.81 44.54 14.74
CA LEU A 882 -26.76 44.42 13.73
C LEU A 882 -26.99 45.32 12.52
N GLY A 883 -28.17 45.93 12.39
CA GLY A 883 -28.56 46.71 11.21
C GLY A 883 -28.81 45.85 9.97
N TRP A 884 -29.14 44.57 10.14
CA TRP A 884 -29.46 43.64 9.07
C TRP A 884 -30.95 43.73 8.68
N PRO A 885 -31.31 43.53 7.40
CA PRO A 885 -32.68 43.69 6.93
C PRO A 885 -33.64 42.66 7.56
N LYS A 886 -34.93 43.02 7.59
CA LYS A 886 -35.99 42.09 8.01
C LYS A 886 -36.14 40.96 6.99
N PRO A 887 -36.52 39.74 7.43
CA PRO A 887 -36.66 38.60 6.53
C PRO A 887 -37.77 38.83 5.50
N ALA A 888 -37.61 38.25 4.31
CA ALA A 888 -38.69 38.07 3.36
C ALA A 888 -39.78 37.15 3.95
N SER A 889 -40.94 37.04 3.30
CA SER A 889 -42.03 36.13 3.70
C SER A 889 -41.70 34.66 3.40
N ALA A 890 -40.58 34.19 3.94
CA ALA A 890 -40.05 32.83 3.85
C ALA A 890 -39.92 32.22 5.26
N PRO A 891 -40.07 30.89 5.41
CA PRO A 891 -39.94 30.22 6.69
C PRO A 891 -38.53 30.46 7.29
N GLU A 892 -38.45 30.59 8.61
CA GLU A 892 -37.17 30.74 9.30
C GLU A 892 -36.32 29.50 9.12
N ARG A 893 -35.12 29.69 8.57
CA ARG A 893 -34.09 28.66 8.43
C ARG A 893 -32.89 29.04 9.27
N TYR A 894 -32.30 28.04 9.91
CA TYR A 894 -31.11 28.16 10.73
C TYR A 894 -30.21 26.96 10.49
N VAL A 895 -28.91 27.22 10.27
CA VAL A 895 -27.91 26.17 10.05
C VAL A 895 -26.71 26.42 10.96
N GLU A 896 -26.27 25.35 11.62
CA GLU A 896 -25.10 25.35 12.51
C GLU A 896 -23.92 24.68 11.84
N LEU A 897 -22.80 25.38 11.75
CA LEU A 897 -21.55 24.82 11.25
C LEU A 897 -20.49 24.76 12.34
N TYR A 898 -19.79 23.64 12.40
CA TYR A 898 -18.53 23.49 13.11
C TYR A 898 -17.41 23.44 12.07
N VAL A 899 -16.66 24.54 11.95
CA VAL A 899 -15.59 24.67 10.97
C VAL A 899 -14.25 24.41 11.64
N SER A 900 -13.52 23.42 11.11
CA SER A 900 -12.19 23.05 11.59
C SER A 900 -11.19 23.01 10.45
N ARG A 901 -9.90 22.97 10.81
CA ARG A 901 -8.84 22.74 9.84
C ARG A 901 -8.88 21.32 9.26
N ASP A 902 -9.12 20.35 10.12
CA ASP A 902 -9.11 18.92 9.81
C ASP A 902 -10.41 18.27 10.33
N ILE A 903 -10.86 17.20 9.66
CA ILE A 903 -12.00 16.38 10.09
C ILE A 903 -11.51 15.12 10.78
N TYR A 904 -12.16 14.75 11.89
CA TYR A 904 -11.81 13.60 12.71
C TYR A 904 -12.97 12.62 12.84
N TYR A 905 -12.68 11.39 13.29
CA TYR A 905 -13.65 10.30 13.40
C TYR A 905 -14.97 10.74 14.05
N TRP A 906 -14.92 11.40 15.20
CA TRP A 906 -16.13 11.83 15.93
C TRP A 906 -16.92 12.94 15.25
N MET A 907 -16.34 13.65 14.28
CA MET A 907 -17.05 14.65 13.48
C MET A 907 -17.84 13.99 12.33
N VAL A 908 -17.37 12.84 11.84
CA VAL A 908 -18.09 12.01 10.86
C VAL A 908 -19.10 11.11 11.56
N HIS A 909 -18.78 10.65 12.76
CA HIS A 909 -19.61 9.78 13.60
C HIS A 909 -19.80 10.37 15.01
N PRO A 910 -20.66 11.39 15.15
CA PRO A 910 -21.02 11.92 16.45
C PRO A 910 -21.53 10.83 17.40
N PRO A 911 -21.15 10.85 18.69
CA PRO A 911 -21.59 9.86 19.67
C PRO A 911 -23.10 9.95 19.99
N TYR A 912 -23.75 11.05 19.61
CA TYR A 912 -25.19 11.26 19.66
C TYR A 912 -25.62 12.16 18.49
N PRO A 913 -26.89 12.10 18.04
CA PRO A 913 -27.37 12.95 16.96
C PRO A 913 -27.18 14.44 17.26
N VAL A 914 -26.59 15.16 16.31
CA VAL A 914 -26.42 16.63 16.35
C VAL A 914 -26.86 17.23 15.02
N GLN A 915 -27.45 18.42 15.06
CA GLN A 915 -27.85 19.16 13.85
C GLN A 915 -26.68 19.95 13.24
N THR A 916 -25.57 20.09 13.99
CA THR A 916 -24.38 20.79 13.55
C THR A 916 -23.65 20.04 12.44
N HIS A 917 -23.36 20.72 11.32
CA HIS A 917 -22.56 20.16 10.23
C HIS A 917 -21.07 20.41 10.49
N PHE A 918 -20.24 19.38 10.38
CA PHE A 918 -18.78 19.50 10.51
C PHE A 918 -18.15 19.68 9.14
N VAL A 919 -17.43 20.78 8.96
CA VAL A 919 -16.87 21.15 7.65
C VAL A 919 -15.41 21.57 7.80
N ARG A 920 -14.56 21.08 6.90
CA ARG A 920 -13.18 21.55 6.81
C ARG A 920 -13.15 22.90 6.12
N ILE A 921 -12.38 23.84 6.66
CA ILE A 921 -12.28 25.21 6.12
C ILE A 921 -11.94 25.24 4.63
N SER A 922 -11.02 24.38 4.19
CA SER A 922 -10.56 24.34 2.80
C SER A 922 -11.59 23.77 1.81
N THR A 923 -12.64 23.12 2.32
CA THR A 923 -13.78 22.62 1.53
C THR A 923 -15.05 23.42 1.79
N LEU A 924 -15.02 24.43 2.65
CA LEU A 924 -16.21 25.19 3.04
C LEU A 924 -16.88 25.86 1.84
N ASP A 925 -16.10 26.47 0.94
CA ASP A 925 -16.63 27.10 -0.28
C ASP A 925 -17.40 26.12 -1.18
N SER A 926 -16.86 24.90 -1.36
CA SER A 926 -17.54 23.84 -2.11
C SER A 926 -18.80 23.37 -1.37
N TRP A 927 -18.70 23.17 -0.06
CA TRP A 927 -19.81 22.71 0.77
C TRP A 927 -20.99 23.70 0.76
N LEU A 928 -20.72 25.01 0.78
CA LEU A 928 -21.77 26.03 0.65
C LEU A 928 -22.54 25.86 -0.66
N LYS A 929 -21.83 25.68 -1.78
CA LYS A 929 -22.41 25.55 -3.11
C LYS A 929 -23.20 24.26 -3.31
N THR A 930 -22.71 23.14 -2.78
CA THR A 930 -23.29 21.81 -3.05
C THR A 930 -24.30 21.37 -2.01
N GLU A 931 -24.14 21.78 -0.75
CA GLU A 931 -24.96 21.32 0.37
C GLU A 931 -25.85 22.45 0.90
N LEU A 932 -25.27 23.59 1.33
CA LEU A 932 -26.08 24.66 1.94
C LEU A 932 -27.12 25.21 0.97
N PHE A 933 -26.73 25.47 -0.27
CA PHE A 933 -27.63 26.05 -1.26
C PHE A 933 -28.75 25.08 -1.63
N MET A 934 -28.44 23.78 -1.70
CA MET A 934 -29.46 22.73 -1.86
C MET A 934 -30.42 22.66 -0.67
N ILE A 935 -29.91 22.69 0.57
CA ILE A 935 -30.73 22.68 1.80
C ILE A 935 -31.64 23.92 1.86
N ALA A 936 -31.18 25.04 1.30
CA ALA A 936 -31.86 26.33 1.34
C ALA A 936 -32.64 26.67 0.05
N ASP A 937 -32.78 25.74 -0.89
CA ASP A 937 -33.41 25.96 -2.20
C ASP A 937 -32.86 27.21 -2.92
N MET A 938 -31.57 27.51 -2.73
CA MET A 938 -30.87 28.63 -3.36
C MET A 938 -30.24 28.19 -4.68
N PRO A 939 -30.21 29.05 -5.71
CA PRO A 939 -29.65 28.74 -7.02
C PRO A 939 -28.13 28.59 -7.05
#